data_AF-A0A7W8YL58-F1
#
_entry.id   AF-A0A7W8YL58-F1
#
_cell.length_a   1.000
_cell.length_b   1.000
_cell.length_c   1.000
_cell.angle_alpha   90.00
_cell.angle_beta   90.00
_cell.angle_gamma   90.00
#
_symmetry.space_group_name_H-M   'P 1'
#
loop_
_entity.id
_entity.type
_entity.pdbx_description
1 polymer ?
#
loop_
_entity_poly.entity_id
_entity_poly.type
_entity_poly.pdbx_seq_one_letter_code
_entity_poly.pdbx_strand_id
1 'polypeptide(L)'
;MPSWKKYGVTAALFFFCFQAQAAAPDPALTARLAAFDGWVASRMAMERMPGMTIGFTRGGVEWVQGYGYADLENQVPATAVSSYRLASVTKPMTAVAILQLVEQGKVDLDAPVQRYVPYFPVKPFPVTVRLLLGHLAGIDAYRDRKTEQHFKEYKNTRQSIAVFEHFDLIAEPGTRYRYTSYGYNLLGAVIESASGESYGQYMQRHVWGPLGMTATMMDDPAAVIAHRVRGYGLVGKELKNSEFVDVSSRFSAGGTRSAVPDMLAFGQGIHDGKVLSPASLALMQEPMVTRAGRLSDYGMGWETYPTGGRYVISHSGQQPETATYLFSFPSRKLTIAVASNLERVNTAAFAERLFEVVTGEAWELKPYIAQANAQLYGQLAQGLFEEGRAQLEKTGQPYTVDPAVTRQAFEQINRQALQQDDARAASLFIADARHPAGGRVLLTAGSSMAARLRQAGIDLDKYSSSGPLAFVRDYIMLSQAAPAGKVPRFDRSFEQAMLKLAASWDRTAAVAWPAQPGAVAQLSKQLETAFLNQLAYPDFMAEINALAQASSGRGDSTEALAAGRLAVALYPLSDRAQALHGILLMSAGDHVASIAALRLALARDPQGAASATALNNAAYRLKASGAVAAGTALLQAAIQLHPRDANLHDTLGSFYVEQHLPAQAVQAYRLALRLDPGYPGADGARAVIARLDNAH
;
A
#
# COMPACT_ATOMS: atom_id res chain seq x y z
N MET A 1 57.50 42.06 -41.94
CA MET A 1 56.82 42.18 -43.24
C MET A 1 56.05 40.88 -43.50
N PRO A 2 54.83 40.94 -44.07
CA PRO A 2 53.77 39.99 -43.73
C PRO A 2 53.61 38.83 -44.71
N SER A 3 53.27 37.66 -44.18
CA SER A 3 52.10 36.83 -44.53
C SER A 3 52.33 35.40 -44.01
N TRP A 4 51.25 34.68 -43.73
CA TRP A 4 51.00 33.26 -44.02
C TRP A 4 49.86 32.80 -43.09
N LYS A 5 48.70 32.52 -43.67
CA LYS A 5 47.58 31.84 -43.03
C LYS A 5 47.88 30.34 -42.97
N LYS A 6 47.61 29.69 -41.83
CA LYS A 6 47.31 28.26 -41.74
C LYS A 6 46.01 28.08 -40.96
N TYR A 7 45.03 27.46 -41.60
CA TYR A 7 43.81 26.96 -40.95
C TYR A 7 44.11 25.56 -40.39
N GLY A 8 43.86 25.36 -39.10
CA GLY A 8 43.85 24.05 -38.47
C GLY A 8 42.48 23.40 -38.61
N VAL A 9 42.45 22.12 -39.00
CA VAL A 9 41.26 21.28 -39.11
C VAL A 9 40.94 20.72 -37.73
N THR A 10 39.80 21.11 -37.15
CA THR A 10 39.25 20.49 -35.93
C THR A 10 38.35 19.32 -36.32
N ALA A 11 38.73 18.11 -35.91
CA ALA A 11 37.89 16.92 -36.06
C ALA A 11 36.74 16.97 -35.03
N ALA A 12 35.50 17.00 -35.51
CA ALA A 12 34.31 16.87 -34.68
C ALA A 12 34.00 15.38 -34.47
N LEU A 13 34.13 14.91 -33.22
CA LEU A 13 33.63 13.61 -32.78
C LEU A 13 32.11 13.71 -32.59
N PHE A 14 31.35 13.16 -33.54
CA PHE A 14 29.91 12.94 -33.38
C PHE A 14 29.69 11.74 -32.45
N PHE A 15 29.25 12.00 -31.22
CA PHE A 15 28.65 10.98 -30.37
C PHE A 15 27.27 10.60 -30.95
N PHE A 16 27.17 9.43 -31.58
CA PHE A 16 25.89 8.81 -31.88
C PHE A 16 25.30 8.25 -30.58
N CYS A 17 24.34 8.96 -29.98
CA CYS A 17 23.45 8.37 -28.98
C CYS A 17 22.52 7.38 -29.69
N PHE A 18 22.80 6.08 -29.57
CA PHE A 18 21.79 5.05 -29.84
C PHE A 18 20.69 5.17 -28.77
N GLN A 19 19.55 5.77 -29.13
CA GLN A 19 18.33 5.55 -28.36
C GLN A 19 17.87 4.12 -28.63
N ALA A 20 18.00 3.25 -27.62
CA ALA A 20 17.39 1.94 -27.67
C ALA A 20 15.87 2.12 -27.71
N GLN A 21 15.26 1.86 -28.86
CA GLN A 21 13.81 1.86 -29.02
C GLN A 21 13.24 0.77 -28.08
N ALA A 22 12.29 1.14 -27.22
CA ALA A 22 11.60 0.16 -26.38
C ALA A 22 10.96 -0.93 -27.25
N ALA A 23 11.08 -2.18 -26.82
CA ALA A 23 10.46 -3.30 -27.53
C ALA A 23 8.93 -3.20 -27.42
N ALA A 24 8.22 -3.54 -28.49
CA ALA A 24 6.77 -3.65 -28.43
C ALA A 24 6.37 -4.87 -27.56
N PRO A 25 5.23 -4.81 -26.85
CA PRO A 25 4.66 -5.99 -26.20
C PRO A 25 4.45 -7.14 -27.19
N ASP A 26 4.67 -8.38 -26.75
CA ASP A 26 4.33 -9.55 -27.57
C ASP A 26 2.80 -9.66 -27.81
N PRO A 27 2.33 -10.45 -28.80
CA PRO A 27 0.92 -10.56 -29.11
C PRO A 27 0.03 -11.07 -27.95
N ALA A 28 0.55 -11.95 -27.10
CA ALA A 28 -0.20 -12.48 -25.96
C ALA A 28 -0.38 -11.44 -24.86
N LEU A 29 0.67 -10.66 -24.58
CA LEU A 29 0.61 -9.51 -23.69
C LEU A 29 -0.31 -8.43 -24.26
N THR A 30 -0.26 -8.16 -25.57
CA THR A 30 -1.16 -7.21 -26.25
C THR A 30 -2.64 -7.58 -26.06
N ALA A 31 -2.99 -8.86 -26.22
CA ALA A 31 -4.36 -9.33 -26.00
C ALA A 31 -4.81 -9.18 -24.52
N ARG A 32 -3.91 -9.45 -23.56
CA ARG A 32 -4.21 -9.24 -22.13
C ARG A 32 -4.37 -7.76 -21.78
N LEU A 33 -3.56 -6.88 -22.38
CA LEU A 33 -3.69 -5.42 -22.22
C LEU A 33 -5.01 -4.89 -22.82
N ALA A 34 -5.47 -5.45 -23.95
CA ALA A 34 -6.79 -5.09 -24.49
C ALA A 34 -7.95 -5.49 -23.56
N ALA A 35 -7.86 -6.65 -22.88
CA ALA A 35 -8.84 -7.02 -21.86
C ALA A 35 -8.74 -6.13 -20.61
N PHE A 36 -7.53 -5.67 -20.28
CA PHE A 36 -7.30 -4.73 -19.19
C PHE A 36 -7.99 -3.38 -19.44
N ASP A 37 -8.01 -2.87 -20.67
CA ASP A 37 -8.71 -1.62 -21.02
C ASP A 37 -10.18 -1.63 -20.61
N GLY A 38 -10.89 -2.74 -20.90
CA GLY A 38 -12.29 -2.90 -20.52
C GLY A 38 -12.52 -2.93 -19.01
N TRP A 39 -11.59 -3.57 -18.28
CA TRP A 39 -11.62 -3.58 -16.81
C TRP A 39 -11.37 -2.18 -16.23
N VAL A 40 -10.39 -1.44 -16.76
CA VAL A 40 -10.08 -0.06 -16.35
C VAL A 40 -11.29 0.84 -16.57
N ALA A 41 -11.92 0.78 -17.76
CA ALA A 41 -13.10 1.57 -18.07
C ALA A 41 -14.27 1.29 -17.10
N SER A 42 -14.53 0.02 -16.79
CA SER A 42 -15.55 -0.37 -15.83
C SER A 42 -15.24 0.15 -14.42
N ARG A 43 -13.99 0.01 -13.97
CA ARG A 43 -13.56 0.48 -12.65
C ARG A 43 -13.63 2.00 -12.52
N MET A 44 -13.15 2.73 -13.53
CA MET A 44 -13.23 4.18 -13.57
C MET A 44 -14.68 4.68 -13.55
N ALA A 45 -15.59 4.03 -14.27
CA ALA A 45 -17.01 4.37 -14.24
C ALA A 45 -17.63 4.15 -12.86
N MET A 46 -17.31 3.02 -12.20
CA MET A 46 -17.78 2.73 -10.84
C MET A 46 -17.26 3.75 -9.81
N GLU A 47 -15.99 4.15 -9.93
CA GLU A 47 -15.34 5.11 -9.03
C GLU A 47 -15.55 6.59 -9.45
N ARG A 48 -16.25 6.84 -10.57
CA ARG A 48 -16.49 8.17 -11.16
C ARG A 48 -15.19 8.95 -11.44
N MET A 49 -14.16 8.24 -11.90
CA MET A 49 -12.84 8.80 -12.19
C MET A 49 -12.87 9.60 -13.50
N PRO A 50 -12.48 10.89 -13.51
CA PRO A 50 -12.41 11.69 -14.73
C PRO A 50 -11.28 11.23 -15.65
N GLY A 51 -10.08 11.02 -15.09
CA GLY A 51 -8.93 10.54 -15.85
C GLY A 51 -7.84 9.89 -15.01
N MET A 52 -7.03 9.08 -15.69
CA MET A 52 -5.81 8.50 -15.13
C MET A 52 -4.83 8.16 -16.25
N THR A 53 -3.56 8.03 -15.89
CA THR A 53 -2.52 7.43 -16.72
C THR A 53 -1.89 6.30 -15.93
N ILE A 54 -1.59 5.20 -16.60
CA ILE A 54 -0.98 4.01 -16.00
C ILE A 54 0.01 3.39 -16.99
N GLY A 55 1.08 2.79 -16.49
CA GLY A 55 2.03 2.09 -17.33
C GLY A 55 2.97 1.17 -16.55
N PHE A 56 3.80 0.45 -17.31
CA PHE A 56 4.86 -0.39 -16.77
C PHE A 56 6.11 -0.37 -17.65
N THR A 57 7.25 -0.68 -17.05
CA THR A 57 8.47 -1.08 -17.75
C THR A 57 8.88 -2.48 -17.32
N ARG A 58 9.21 -3.36 -18.28
CA ARG A 58 9.76 -4.70 -18.00
C ARG A 58 10.52 -5.24 -19.21
N GLY A 59 11.73 -5.75 -19.00
CA GLY A 59 12.48 -6.46 -20.05
C GLY A 59 12.70 -5.64 -21.33
N GLY A 60 12.84 -4.32 -21.21
CA GLY A 60 12.97 -3.40 -22.35
C GLY A 60 11.66 -3.01 -23.04
N VAL A 61 10.52 -3.54 -22.58
CA VAL A 61 9.18 -3.10 -23.01
C VAL A 61 8.72 -1.97 -22.09
N GLU A 62 8.23 -0.91 -22.70
CA GLU A 62 7.49 0.16 -22.03
C GLU A 62 6.08 0.23 -22.62
N TRP A 63 5.08 0.28 -21.76
CA TRP A 63 3.70 0.53 -22.15
C TRP A 63 3.08 1.54 -21.19
N VAL A 64 2.45 2.57 -21.75
CA VAL A 64 1.79 3.65 -21.01
C VAL A 64 0.50 3.98 -21.71
N GLN A 65 -0.59 4.07 -20.95
CA GLN A 65 -1.91 4.39 -21.46
C GLN A 65 -2.60 5.43 -20.59
N GLY A 66 -3.19 6.43 -21.25
CA GLY A 66 -4.08 7.40 -20.64
C GLY A 66 -5.54 6.99 -20.84
N TYR A 67 -6.36 7.13 -19.81
CA TYR A 67 -7.79 6.85 -19.81
C TYR A 67 -8.56 8.07 -19.34
N GLY A 68 -9.69 8.35 -20.00
CA GLY A 68 -10.54 9.50 -19.67
C GLY A 68 -9.88 10.84 -20.01
N TYR A 69 -10.07 11.83 -19.14
CA TYR A 69 -9.72 13.22 -19.41
C TYR A 69 -8.74 13.80 -18.39
N ALA A 70 -7.70 14.47 -18.90
CA ALA A 70 -6.82 15.33 -18.12
C ALA A 70 -7.52 16.61 -17.67
N ASP A 71 -8.48 17.10 -18.47
CA ASP A 71 -9.40 18.20 -18.18
C ASP A 71 -10.78 17.81 -18.68
N LEU A 72 -11.69 17.53 -17.76
CA LEU A 72 -13.03 17.03 -18.02
C LEU A 72 -13.92 18.10 -18.68
N GLU A 73 -13.85 19.35 -18.20
CA GLU A 73 -14.64 20.48 -18.70
C GLU A 73 -14.35 20.76 -20.17
N ASN A 74 -13.08 20.65 -20.56
CA ASN A 74 -12.62 20.89 -21.93
C ASN A 74 -12.41 19.61 -22.75
N GLN A 75 -12.75 18.45 -22.18
CA GLN A 75 -12.58 17.13 -22.80
C GLN A 75 -11.17 16.87 -23.34
N VAL A 76 -10.14 17.38 -22.65
CA VAL A 76 -8.75 17.12 -23.01
C VAL A 76 -8.41 15.70 -22.58
N PRO A 77 -8.01 14.79 -23.48
CA PRO A 77 -7.73 13.41 -23.13
C PRO A 77 -6.53 13.30 -22.18
N ALA A 78 -6.59 12.35 -21.25
CA ALA A 78 -5.41 11.92 -20.52
C ALA A 78 -4.47 11.16 -21.47
N THR A 79 -3.16 11.43 -21.39
CA THR A 79 -2.14 10.82 -22.27
C THR A 79 -0.88 10.50 -21.47
N ALA A 80 0.07 9.79 -22.09
CA ALA A 80 1.35 9.48 -21.46
C ALA A 80 2.13 10.70 -20.94
N VAL A 81 1.90 11.89 -21.51
CA VAL A 81 2.58 13.15 -21.11
C VAL A 81 1.78 13.99 -20.11
N SER A 82 0.60 13.54 -19.69
CA SER A 82 -0.20 14.23 -18.67
C SER A 82 0.59 14.42 -17.38
N SER A 83 0.68 15.66 -16.89
CA SER A 83 1.46 16.05 -15.71
C SER A 83 0.57 16.06 -14.46
N TYR A 84 0.78 15.07 -13.58
CA TYR A 84 0.08 14.89 -12.32
C TYR A 84 0.95 15.35 -11.15
N ARG A 85 0.34 15.85 -10.09
CA ARG A 85 1.02 15.95 -8.79
C ARG A 85 1.44 14.55 -8.34
N LEU A 86 2.66 14.40 -7.85
CA LEU A 86 3.15 13.10 -7.38
C LEU A 86 2.78 12.81 -5.93
N ALA A 87 2.49 13.85 -5.15
CA ALA A 87 2.33 13.73 -3.70
C ALA A 87 3.50 12.89 -3.13
N SER A 88 3.20 11.93 -2.25
CA SER A 88 4.25 11.24 -1.50
C SER A 88 5.16 10.31 -2.30
N VAL A 89 4.89 10.06 -3.58
CA VAL A 89 5.88 9.46 -4.51
C VAL A 89 7.14 10.33 -4.65
N THR A 90 7.08 11.62 -4.25
CA THR A 90 8.25 12.51 -4.11
C THR A 90 9.30 11.99 -3.12
N LYS A 91 8.88 11.33 -2.02
CA LYS A 91 9.76 10.91 -0.92
C LYS A 91 10.89 9.95 -1.34
N PRO A 92 10.62 8.90 -2.13
CA PRO A 92 11.68 8.09 -2.73
C PRO A 92 12.79 8.89 -3.41
N MET A 93 12.43 9.93 -4.19
CA MET A 93 13.41 10.77 -4.89
C MET A 93 14.20 11.64 -3.91
N THR A 94 13.56 12.21 -2.89
CA THR A 94 14.25 12.94 -1.81
C THR A 94 15.24 12.05 -1.07
N ALA A 95 14.89 10.79 -0.81
CA ALA A 95 15.78 9.83 -0.18
C ALA A 95 17.00 9.52 -1.04
N VAL A 96 16.85 9.41 -2.37
CA VAL A 96 17.99 9.31 -3.30
C VAL A 96 18.94 10.50 -3.15
N ALA A 97 18.41 11.73 -3.13
CA ALA A 97 19.24 12.92 -2.98
C ALA A 97 20.02 12.95 -1.66
N ILE A 98 19.40 12.57 -0.55
CA ILE A 98 20.09 12.44 0.74
C ILE A 98 21.21 11.39 0.65
N LEU A 99 20.94 10.21 0.09
CA LEU A 99 21.95 9.15 -0.02
C LEU A 99 23.08 9.50 -0.97
N GLN A 100 22.83 10.25 -2.05
CA GLN A 100 23.89 10.82 -2.88
C GLN A 100 24.80 11.77 -2.09
N LEU A 101 24.23 12.61 -1.22
CA LEU A 101 25.00 13.50 -0.35
C LEU A 101 25.76 12.71 0.73
N VAL A 102 25.26 11.55 1.16
CA VAL A 102 25.99 10.61 2.03
C VAL A 102 27.20 10.02 1.30
N GLU A 103 27.03 9.55 0.07
CA GLU A 103 28.14 9.04 -0.76
C GLU A 103 29.22 10.10 -1.01
N GLN A 104 28.82 11.37 -1.10
CA GLN A 104 29.73 12.52 -1.23
C GLN A 104 30.38 12.94 0.10
N GLY A 105 30.04 12.30 1.22
CA GLY A 105 30.54 12.68 2.55
C GLY A 105 30.00 14.01 3.08
N LYS A 106 28.96 14.57 2.45
CA LYS A 106 28.33 15.85 2.83
C LYS A 106 27.24 15.68 3.88
N VAL A 107 26.60 14.51 3.92
CA VAL A 107 25.60 14.15 4.92
C VAL A 107 26.04 12.90 5.66
N ASP A 108 26.14 13.00 6.98
CA ASP A 108 26.17 11.89 7.92
C ASP A 108 24.73 11.54 8.34
N LEU A 109 24.35 10.28 8.13
CA LEU A 109 23.02 9.74 8.45
C LEU A 109 22.70 9.78 9.94
N ASP A 110 23.72 9.63 10.80
CA ASP A 110 23.53 9.53 12.24
C ASP A 110 23.78 10.87 12.96
N ALA A 111 24.14 11.91 12.23
CA ALA A 111 24.24 13.25 12.76
C ALA A 111 22.86 13.82 13.14
N PRO A 112 22.79 14.64 14.21
CA PRO A 112 21.59 15.39 14.54
C PRO A 112 21.26 16.38 13.42
N VAL A 113 19.98 16.54 13.12
CA VAL A 113 19.51 17.36 11.99
C VAL A 113 19.92 18.83 12.11
N GLN A 114 20.13 19.33 13.33
CA GLN A 114 20.61 20.69 13.60
C GLN A 114 22.00 20.97 13.02
N ARG A 115 22.78 19.93 12.70
CA ARG A 115 24.06 20.09 11.98
C ARG A 115 23.86 20.73 10.61
N TYR A 116 22.73 20.46 9.94
CA TYR A 116 22.39 20.98 8.62
C TYR A 116 21.29 22.06 8.70
N VAL A 117 20.41 21.97 9.68
CA VAL A 117 19.29 22.87 9.87
C VAL A 117 19.39 23.51 11.26
N PRO A 118 20.38 24.40 11.50
CA PRO A 118 20.69 24.91 12.84
C PRO A 118 19.55 25.73 13.47
N TYR A 119 18.62 26.20 12.65
CA TYR A 119 17.43 26.90 13.11
C TYR A 119 16.28 25.98 13.54
N PHE A 120 16.32 24.68 13.25
CA PHE A 120 15.34 23.75 13.74
C PHE A 120 15.55 23.57 15.26
N PRO A 121 14.53 23.81 16.10
CA PRO A 121 14.70 23.81 17.55
C PRO A 121 15.28 22.50 18.08
N VAL A 122 16.13 22.59 19.10
CA VAL A 122 16.60 21.43 19.85
C VAL A 122 15.40 20.76 20.53
N LYS A 123 15.29 19.44 20.39
CA LYS A 123 14.24 18.61 20.98
C LYS A 123 14.80 17.84 22.19
N PRO A 124 13.93 17.28 23.07
CA PRO A 124 14.39 16.50 24.22
C PRO A 124 15.29 15.30 23.86
N PHE A 125 15.16 14.79 22.63
CA PHE A 125 16.00 13.71 22.08
C PHE A 125 16.53 14.10 20.69
N PRO A 126 17.75 13.64 20.31
CA PRO A 126 18.33 13.97 19.02
C PRO A 126 17.51 13.34 17.88
N VAL A 127 17.15 14.16 16.91
CA VAL A 127 16.53 13.74 15.64
C VAL A 127 17.63 13.62 14.60
N THR A 128 17.86 12.42 14.07
CA THR A 128 18.90 12.16 13.06
C THR A 128 18.32 12.05 11.66
N VAL A 129 19.17 12.26 10.64
CA VAL A 129 18.80 12.13 9.22
C VAL A 129 18.27 10.73 8.91
N ARG A 130 18.90 9.68 9.44
CA ARG A 130 18.48 8.28 9.31
C ARG A 130 17.05 8.07 9.81
N LEU A 131 16.73 8.58 10.99
CA LEU A 131 15.41 8.39 11.59
C LEU A 131 14.33 9.20 10.86
N LEU A 132 14.69 10.33 10.22
CA LEU A 132 13.77 11.07 9.36
C LEU A 132 13.41 10.28 8.09
N LEU A 133 14.41 9.67 7.43
CA LEU A 133 14.21 8.85 6.23
C LEU A 133 13.25 7.67 6.48
N GLY A 134 13.36 7.05 7.66
CA GLY A 134 12.53 5.90 8.05
C GLY A 134 11.27 6.22 8.83
N HIS A 135 10.87 7.48 8.98
CA HIS A 135 9.71 7.87 9.79
C HIS A 135 9.77 7.39 11.27
N LEU A 136 10.98 7.34 11.83
CA LEU A 136 11.25 6.95 13.22
C LEU A 136 11.73 8.14 14.07
N ALA A 137 11.73 9.36 13.53
CA ALA A 137 12.25 10.55 14.21
C ALA A 137 11.37 11.10 15.34
N GLY A 138 10.16 10.57 15.55
CA GLY A 138 9.21 11.12 16.53
C GLY A 138 8.55 12.45 16.11
N ILE A 139 8.85 12.95 14.90
CA ILE A 139 8.21 14.13 14.31
C ILE A 139 6.71 13.84 14.09
N ASP A 140 5.85 14.74 14.56
CA ASP A 140 4.41 14.61 14.37
C ASP A 140 4.01 14.76 12.88
N ALA A 141 2.77 14.42 12.59
CA ALA A 141 2.10 14.75 11.33
C ALA A 141 1.27 16.03 11.48
N TYR A 142 0.40 16.29 10.51
CA TYR A 142 -0.57 17.39 10.56
C TYR A 142 -1.44 17.30 11.83
N ARG A 143 -1.44 18.35 12.67
CA ARG A 143 -2.30 18.51 13.85
C ARG A 143 -3.70 18.96 13.46
N ASP A 144 -3.79 19.90 12.51
CA ASP A 144 -5.04 20.32 11.89
C ASP A 144 -4.95 20.17 10.38
N ARG A 145 -5.42 19.01 9.91
CA ARG A 145 -5.41 18.68 8.48
C ARG A 145 -6.20 19.67 7.63
N LYS A 146 -7.21 20.36 8.18
CA LYS A 146 -8.05 21.30 7.40
C LYS A 146 -7.31 22.59 7.04
N THR A 147 -6.30 22.96 7.83
CA THR A 147 -5.49 24.16 7.58
C THR A 147 -4.16 23.78 6.96
N GLU A 148 -3.43 22.87 7.59
CA GLU A 148 -2.06 22.55 7.21
C GLU A 148 -1.96 21.80 5.87
N GLN A 149 -3.05 21.15 5.43
CA GLN A 149 -3.07 20.49 4.12
C GLN A 149 -3.56 21.40 2.98
N HIS A 150 -4.03 22.63 3.27
CA HIS A 150 -4.82 23.46 2.37
C HIS A 150 -4.31 24.92 2.23
N PHE A 151 -3.01 25.15 2.44
CA PHE A 151 -2.40 26.47 2.22
C PHE A 151 -2.67 27.01 0.81
N LYS A 152 -2.87 28.32 0.71
CA LYS A 152 -3.12 29.04 -0.56
C LYS A 152 -1.92 29.87 -0.98
N GLU A 153 -1.07 30.18 -0.01
CA GLU A 153 0.12 30.98 -0.15
C GLU A 153 1.36 30.12 -0.35
N TYR A 154 2.27 30.63 -1.18
CA TYR A 154 3.58 30.05 -1.36
C TYR A 154 4.37 30.04 -0.04
N LYS A 155 5.06 28.93 0.24
CA LYS A 155 6.01 28.76 1.34
C LYS A 155 7.37 28.32 0.80
N ASN A 156 8.39 29.14 1.05
CA ASN A 156 9.78 28.69 0.87
C ASN A 156 10.16 27.63 1.92
N THR A 157 11.35 27.03 1.80
CA THR A 157 11.85 26.02 2.74
C THR A 157 11.72 26.46 4.21
N ARG A 158 12.13 27.68 4.56
CA ARG A 158 12.08 28.13 5.95
C ARG A 158 10.65 28.26 6.47
N GLN A 159 9.76 28.84 5.67
CA GLN A 159 8.33 28.95 6.00
C GLN A 159 7.67 27.57 6.13
N SER A 160 8.07 26.60 5.29
CA SER A 160 7.59 25.22 5.36
C SER A 160 8.05 24.50 6.64
N ILE A 161 9.28 24.77 7.13
CA ILE A 161 9.74 24.26 8.43
C ILE A 161 9.04 24.96 9.59
N ALA A 162 8.81 26.28 9.50
CA ALA A 162 8.14 27.07 10.55
C ALA A 162 6.72 26.58 10.89
N VAL A 163 6.05 25.87 9.97
CA VAL A 163 4.72 25.27 10.22
C VAL A 163 4.74 24.29 11.39
N PHE A 164 5.83 23.53 11.58
CA PHE A 164 5.87 22.43 12.54
C PHE A 164 7.08 22.46 13.49
N GLU A 165 8.01 23.39 13.33
CA GLU A 165 9.28 23.36 14.07
C GLU A 165 9.12 23.41 15.60
N HIS A 166 8.01 23.96 16.09
CA HIS A 166 7.65 24.02 17.51
C HIS A 166 6.75 22.88 17.98
N PHE A 167 6.42 21.90 17.14
CA PHE A 167 5.67 20.73 17.58
C PHE A 167 6.56 19.84 18.45
N ASP A 168 6.01 19.33 19.55
CA ASP A 168 6.67 18.35 20.38
C ASP A 168 6.86 17.03 19.62
N LEU A 169 7.89 16.27 20.01
CA LEU A 169 8.02 14.90 19.55
C LEU A 169 6.89 14.06 20.15
N ILE A 170 6.21 13.28 19.32
CA ILE A 170 5.12 12.40 19.78
C ILE A 170 5.63 11.05 20.33
N ALA A 171 6.92 10.80 20.19
CA ALA A 171 7.62 9.63 20.68
C ALA A 171 9.12 9.92 20.72
N GLU A 172 9.85 9.23 21.59
CA GLU A 172 11.31 9.20 21.52
C GLU A 172 11.76 8.65 20.15
N PRO A 173 12.71 9.31 19.45
CA PRO A 173 13.23 8.84 18.17
C PRO A 173 13.69 7.37 18.25
N GLY A 174 13.30 6.56 17.26
CA GLY A 174 13.59 5.13 17.17
C GLY A 174 12.56 4.22 17.87
N THR A 175 11.64 4.74 18.69
CA THR A 175 10.68 3.89 19.44
C THR A 175 9.38 3.60 18.71
N ARG A 176 8.95 4.48 17.81
CA ARG A 176 7.65 4.42 17.17
C ARG A 176 7.74 4.85 15.70
N TYR A 177 7.14 4.07 14.81
CA TYR A 177 6.90 4.46 13.43
C TYR A 177 5.75 5.46 13.35
N ARG A 178 6.00 6.60 12.70
CA ARG A 178 5.00 7.61 12.39
C ARG A 178 5.31 8.22 11.03
N TYR A 179 4.54 7.80 10.03
CA TYR A 179 4.56 8.44 8.72
C TYR A 179 4.26 9.94 8.82
N THR A 180 5.14 10.78 8.29
CA THR A 180 5.00 12.25 8.32
C THR A 180 5.65 12.92 7.12
N SER A 181 4.94 13.90 6.54
CA SER A 181 5.52 14.74 5.48
C SER A 181 6.48 15.80 6.04
N TYR A 182 6.29 16.23 7.29
CA TYR A 182 7.18 17.22 7.93
C TYR A 182 8.60 16.70 8.13
N GLY A 183 8.75 15.42 8.47
CA GLY A 183 10.07 14.80 8.53
C GLY A 183 10.82 14.88 7.19
N TYR A 184 10.11 14.71 6.07
CA TYR A 184 10.69 14.83 4.73
C TYR A 184 10.95 16.26 4.29
N ASN A 185 10.15 17.24 4.72
CA ASN A 185 10.47 18.66 4.54
C ASN A 185 11.80 19.02 5.20
N LEU A 186 12.06 18.45 6.39
CA LEU A 186 13.32 18.66 7.07
C LEU A 186 14.51 18.02 6.30
N LEU A 187 14.31 16.87 5.66
CA LEU A 187 15.29 16.30 4.72
C LEU A 187 15.50 17.21 3.49
N GLY A 188 14.45 17.88 3.01
CA GLY A 188 14.58 18.89 1.96
C GLY A 188 15.50 20.04 2.36
N ALA A 189 15.36 20.56 3.59
CA ALA A 189 16.26 21.58 4.14
C ALA A 189 17.70 21.06 4.33
N VAL A 190 17.87 19.79 4.71
CA VAL A 190 19.20 19.14 4.77
C VAL A 190 19.86 19.13 3.38
N ILE A 191 19.12 18.76 2.33
CA ILE A 191 19.63 18.76 0.94
C ILE A 191 20.11 20.16 0.57
N GLU A 192 19.28 21.19 0.80
CA GLU A 192 19.65 22.56 0.44
C GLU A 192 20.90 23.03 1.19
N SER A 193 20.95 22.81 2.50
CA SER A 193 22.11 23.23 3.31
C SER A 193 23.39 22.47 2.94
N ALA A 194 23.31 21.17 2.69
CA ALA A 194 24.49 20.34 2.44
C ALA A 194 25.02 20.48 1.01
N SER A 195 24.14 20.74 0.03
CA SER A 195 24.52 20.90 -1.38
C SER A 195 24.86 22.35 -1.74
N GLY A 196 24.23 23.34 -1.09
CA GLY A 196 24.26 24.74 -1.52
C GLY A 196 23.34 25.06 -2.70
N GLU A 197 22.52 24.10 -3.14
CA GLU A 197 21.55 24.24 -4.23
C GLU A 197 20.13 24.30 -3.65
N SER A 198 19.19 24.97 -4.34
CA SER A 198 17.77 24.79 -3.99
C SER A 198 17.35 23.34 -4.21
N TYR A 199 16.35 22.86 -3.48
CA TYR A 199 15.89 21.46 -3.58
C TYR A 199 15.57 21.10 -5.03
N GLY A 200 14.76 21.92 -5.72
CA GLY A 200 14.39 21.66 -7.12
C GLY A 200 15.59 21.62 -8.08
N GLN A 201 16.61 22.47 -7.87
CA GLN A 201 17.82 22.46 -8.69
C GLN A 201 18.66 21.20 -8.47
N TYR A 202 18.84 20.79 -7.20
CA TYR A 202 19.55 19.55 -6.89
C TYR A 202 18.85 18.35 -7.52
N MET A 203 17.53 18.26 -7.35
CA MET A 203 16.73 17.17 -7.91
C MET A 203 16.83 17.12 -9.43
N GLN A 204 16.69 18.25 -10.12
CA GLN A 204 16.80 18.32 -11.57
C GLN A 204 18.18 17.86 -12.05
N ARG A 205 19.25 18.29 -11.38
CA ARG A 205 20.63 18.07 -11.82
C ARG A 205 21.14 16.66 -11.53
N HIS A 206 20.80 16.11 -10.36
CA HIS A 206 21.42 14.90 -9.84
C HIS A 206 20.49 13.68 -9.77
N VAL A 207 19.17 13.88 -9.91
CA VAL A 207 18.19 12.79 -9.86
C VAL A 207 17.37 12.70 -11.14
N TRP A 208 16.58 13.72 -11.46
CA TRP A 208 15.65 13.69 -12.61
C TRP A 208 16.38 13.71 -13.95
N GLY A 209 17.34 14.63 -14.11
CA GLY A 209 18.13 14.76 -15.35
C GLY A 209 18.89 13.49 -15.74
N PRO A 210 19.70 12.88 -14.84
CA PRO A 210 20.41 11.63 -15.12
C PRO A 210 19.50 10.44 -15.46
N LEU A 211 18.24 10.48 -15.01
CA LEU A 211 17.23 9.46 -15.30
C LEU A 211 16.38 9.77 -16.54
N GLY A 212 16.59 10.92 -17.18
CA GLY A 212 15.79 11.34 -18.34
C GLY A 212 14.36 11.76 -17.99
N MET A 213 14.09 12.08 -16.73
CA MET A 213 12.78 12.50 -16.24
C MET A 213 12.51 13.97 -16.62
N THR A 214 12.19 14.21 -17.89
CA THR A 214 12.09 15.56 -18.47
C THR A 214 10.77 16.28 -18.20
N ALA A 215 9.73 15.56 -17.78
CA ALA A 215 8.44 16.12 -17.40
C ALA A 215 8.33 16.37 -15.88
N THR A 216 9.33 15.92 -15.10
CA THR A 216 9.35 16.02 -13.65
C THR A 216 9.90 17.36 -13.19
N MET A 217 9.15 18.04 -12.33
CA MET A 217 9.53 19.34 -11.80
C MET A 217 8.85 19.66 -10.46
N MET A 218 9.28 20.72 -9.80
CA MET A 218 8.53 21.30 -8.69
C MET A 218 7.18 21.84 -9.17
N ASP A 219 6.12 21.61 -8.41
CA ASP A 219 4.83 22.25 -8.67
C ASP A 219 4.93 23.74 -8.31
N ASP A 220 4.51 24.58 -9.24
CA ASP A 220 4.34 26.00 -9.06
C ASP A 220 2.99 26.37 -9.67
N PRO A 221 2.00 26.77 -8.85
CA PRO A 221 0.68 27.10 -9.37
C PRO A 221 0.67 28.25 -10.38
N ALA A 222 1.60 29.20 -10.27
CA ALA A 222 1.72 30.36 -11.16
C ALA A 222 2.50 30.07 -12.45
N ALA A 223 3.32 29.02 -12.47
CA ALA A 223 4.08 28.63 -13.65
C ALA A 223 3.17 28.03 -14.75
N VAL A 224 3.56 28.23 -16.01
CA VAL A 224 2.97 27.51 -17.14
C VAL A 224 3.61 26.13 -17.23
N ILE A 225 2.89 25.09 -16.79
CA ILE A 225 3.32 23.69 -16.89
C ILE A 225 2.56 23.03 -18.04
N ALA A 226 3.29 22.53 -19.03
CA ALA A 226 2.71 21.80 -20.14
C ALA A 226 1.97 20.54 -19.66
N HIS A 227 0.84 20.21 -20.30
CA HIS A 227 0.04 19.02 -20.00
C HIS A 227 -0.43 18.90 -18.54
N ARG A 228 -0.47 20.03 -17.80
CA ARG A 228 -0.98 20.09 -16.43
C ARG A 228 -2.42 19.56 -16.37
N VAL A 229 -2.65 18.46 -15.65
CA VAL A 229 -4.01 17.95 -15.43
C VAL A 229 -4.79 18.83 -14.46
N ARG A 230 -6.11 18.91 -14.67
CA ARG A 230 -7.08 19.44 -13.70
C ARG A 230 -7.43 18.35 -12.70
N GLY A 231 -7.46 18.72 -11.43
CA GLY A 231 -7.80 17.80 -10.34
C GLY A 231 -9.27 17.87 -9.96
N TYR A 232 -9.81 16.75 -9.50
CA TYR A 232 -11.20 16.59 -9.10
C TYR A 232 -11.32 15.89 -7.75
N GLY A 233 -12.44 16.11 -7.07
CA GLY A 233 -12.84 15.42 -5.85
C GLY A 233 -14.32 15.08 -5.88
N LEU A 234 -14.73 14.09 -5.08
CA LEU A 234 -16.14 13.76 -4.87
C LEU A 234 -16.64 14.42 -3.59
N VAL A 235 -17.69 15.25 -3.71
CA VAL A 235 -18.44 15.79 -2.57
C VAL A 235 -19.80 15.10 -2.55
N GLY A 236 -19.95 14.13 -1.66
CA GLY A 236 -21.06 13.18 -1.74
C GLY A 236 -20.94 12.33 -3.01
N LYS A 237 -21.92 12.45 -3.92
CA LYS A 237 -21.89 11.81 -5.25
C LYS A 237 -21.45 12.76 -6.37
N GLU A 238 -21.36 14.04 -6.08
CA GLU A 238 -21.12 15.06 -7.09
C GLU A 238 -19.62 15.19 -7.33
N LEU A 239 -19.22 15.06 -8.59
CA LEU A 239 -17.86 15.35 -9.01
C LEU A 239 -17.67 16.86 -9.03
N LYS A 240 -16.63 17.35 -8.36
CA LYS A 240 -16.29 18.77 -8.31
C LYS A 240 -14.83 18.97 -8.67
N ASN A 241 -14.52 20.18 -9.13
CA ASN A 241 -13.15 20.64 -9.20
C ASN A 241 -12.51 20.53 -7.82
N SER A 242 -11.28 20.02 -7.80
CA SER A 242 -10.47 19.99 -6.60
C SER A 242 -10.20 21.42 -6.13
N GLU A 243 -10.04 21.54 -4.82
CA GLU A 243 -9.68 22.80 -4.19
C GLU A 243 -8.29 23.25 -4.64
N PHE A 244 -8.14 24.54 -4.94
CA PHE A 244 -6.83 25.14 -5.17
C PHE A 244 -5.96 25.02 -3.91
N VAL A 245 -4.82 24.35 -3.99
CA VAL A 245 -3.85 24.26 -2.88
C VAL A 245 -2.45 24.53 -3.41
N ASP A 246 -1.69 25.35 -2.69
CA ASP A 246 -0.27 25.52 -2.92
C ASP A 246 0.52 24.46 -2.11
N VAL A 247 1.23 23.60 -2.84
CA VAL A 247 1.95 22.45 -2.26
C VAL A 247 3.43 22.74 -1.97
N SER A 248 3.88 23.99 -2.10
CA SER A 248 5.23 24.42 -1.72
C SER A 248 5.53 24.17 -0.23
N SER A 249 4.50 24.22 0.62
CA SER A 249 4.54 23.82 2.04
C SER A 249 5.03 22.39 2.29
N ARG A 250 5.03 21.52 1.28
CA ARG A 250 5.47 20.11 1.34
C ARG A 250 6.44 19.74 0.22
N PHE A 251 7.24 20.71 -0.24
CA PHE A 251 8.12 20.62 -1.41
C PHE A 251 8.84 19.27 -1.58
N SER A 252 9.63 18.82 -0.60
CA SER A 252 10.40 17.56 -0.68
C SER A 252 9.64 16.32 -0.20
N ALA A 253 8.41 16.48 0.31
CA ALA A 253 7.56 15.38 0.74
C ALA A 253 6.43 15.06 -0.25
N GLY A 254 6.07 16.02 -1.11
CA GLY A 254 4.99 15.87 -2.08
C GLY A 254 4.74 17.03 -3.04
N GLY A 255 5.68 17.98 -3.16
CA GLY A 255 5.50 19.20 -3.95
C GLY A 255 5.97 19.10 -5.39
N THR A 256 6.07 17.90 -5.99
CA THR A 256 6.47 17.73 -7.38
C THR A 256 5.30 17.33 -8.27
N ARG A 257 5.46 17.59 -9.58
CA ARG A 257 4.64 17.00 -10.65
C ARG A 257 5.50 16.18 -11.58
N SER A 258 4.87 15.23 -12.27
CA SER A 258 5.52 14.34 -13.24
C SER A 258 4.50 13.72 -14.17
N ALA A 259 4.99 13.11 -15.24
CA ALA A 259 4.24 12.17 -16.07
C ALA A 259 4.55 10.72 -15.65
N VAL A 260 3.72 9.77 -16.07
CA VAL A 260 3.91 8.33 -15.78
C VAL A 260 5.22 7.76 -16.36
N PRO A 261 5.63 8.07 -17.61
CA PRO A 261 6.92 7.62 -18.14
C PRO A 261 8.11 8.01 -17.26
N ASP A 262 8.13 9.22 -16.71
CA ASP A 262 9.17 9.66 -15.78
C ASP A 262 9.15 8.86 -14.47
N MET A 263 7.97 8.54 -13.93
CA MET A 263 7.84 7.65 -12.75
C MET A 263 8.41 6.26 -13.04
N LEU A 264 8.18 5.73 -14.24
CA LEU A 264 8.72 4.45 -14.69
C LEU A 264 10.25 4.52 -14.85
N ALA A 265 10.76 5.61 -15.44
CA ALA A 265 12.19 5.87 -15.56
C ALA A 265 12.88 5.97 -14.19
N PHE A 266 12.21 6.54 -13.19
CA PHE A 266 12.70 6.55 -11.82
C PHE A 266 12.83 5.14 -11.24
N GLY A 267 11.78 4.32 -11.31
CA GLY A 267 11.84 2.93 -10.84
C GLY A 267 12.90 2.10 -11.56
N GLN A 268 13.00 2.24 -12.88
CA GLN A 268 14.04 1.60 -13.70
C GLN A 268 15.45 2.06 -13.30
N GLY A 269 15.63 3.36 -13.02
CA GLY A 269 16.88 3.93 -12.52
C GLY A 269 17.36 3.34 -11.19
N ILE A 270 16.42 3.00 -10.30
CA ILE A 270 16.69 2.29 -9.05
C ILE A 270 17.14 0.85 -9.32
N HIS A 271 16.52 0.15 -10.28
CA HIS A 271 16.93 -1.22 -10.65
C HIS A 271 18.34 -1.26 -11.23
N ASP A 272 18.64 -0.31 -12.11
CA ASP A 272 19.88 -0.25 -12.87
C ASP A 272 21.04 0.39 -12.09
N GLY A 273 20.77 0.87 -10.88
CA GLY A 273 21.74 1.56 -10.03
C GLY A 273 22.34 2.82 -10.65
N LYS A 274 21.52 3.59 -11.38
CA LYS A 274 21.98 4.79 -12.11
C LYS A 274 22.24 6.01 -11.21
N VAL A 275 21.62 6.04 -10.04
CA VAL A 275 21.61 7.23 -9.16
C VAL A 275 22.29 7.03 -7.81
N LEU A 276 22.55 5.78 -7.42
CA LEU A 276 23.14 5.38 -6.14
C LEU A 276 24.02 4.15 -6.34
N SER A 277 25.05 4.00 -5.50
CA SER A 277 25.84 2.77 -5.45
C SER A 277 25.00 1.56 -4.98
N PRO A 278 25.41 0.32 -5.30
CA PRO A 278 24.73 -0.88 -4.80
C PRO A 278 24.60 -0.93 -3.27
N ALA A 279 25.59 -0.42 -2.53
CA ALA A 279 25.55 -0.36 -1.07
C ALA A 279 24.47 0.61 -0.57
N SER A 280 24.36 1.80 -1.16
CA SER A 280 23.32 2.77 -0.82
C SER A 280 21.92 2.31 -1.22
N LEU A 281 21.78 1.61 -2.35
CA LEU A 281 20.50 1.00 -2.75
C LEU A 281 20.06 -0.08 -1.75
N ALA A 282 20.98 -0.96 -1.34
CA ALA A 282 20.70 -1.97 -0.33
C ALA A 282 20.27 -1.31 1.00
N LEU A 283 20.95 -0.24 1.41
CA LEU A 283 20.59 0.54 2.60
C LEU A 283 19.21 1.22 2.46
N MET A 284 18.92 1.79 1.29
CA MET A 284 17.66 2.48 0.99
C MET A 284 16.46 1.53 1.09
N GLN A 285 16.66 0.31 0.62
CA GLN A 285 15.63 -0.71 0.47
C GLN A 285 15.44 -1.59 1.73
N GLU A 286 16.34 -1.50 2.70
CA GLU A 286 16.23 -2.30 3.93
C GLU A 286 15.14 -1.74 4.85
N PRO A 287 14.13 -2.55 5.25
CA PRO A 287 13.10 -2.11 6.18
C PRO A 287 13.71 -1.67 7.50
N MET A 288 13.38 -0.46 7.94
CA MET A 288 13.85 0.07 9.22
C MET A 288 13.09 -0.54 10.39
N VAL A 289 13.75 -0.58 11.54
CA VAL A 289 13.26 -1.24 12.74
C VAL A 289 13.20 -0.26 13.91
N THR A 290 12.17 -0.39 14.74
CA THR A 290 12.13 0.30 16.02
C THR A 290 13.20 -0.28 16.95
N ARG A 291 13.55 0.47 18.02
CA ARG A 291 14.45 -0.01 19.08
C ARG A 291 13.95 -1.28 19.75
N ALA A 292 12.63 -1.46 19.81
CA ALA A 292 12.00 -2.69 20.29
C ALA A 292 12.05 -3.85 19.27
N GLY A 293 12.75 -3.69 18.15
CA GLY A 293 12.92 -4.72 17.13
C GLY A 293 11.67 -4.97 16.30
N ARG A 294 10.76 -4.00 16.15
CA ARG A 294 9.58 -4.11 15.26
C ARG A 294 9.89 -3.51 13.90
N LEU A 295 9.51 -4.22 12.84
CA LEU A 295 9.60 -3.69 11.48
C LEU A 295 8.61 -2.54 11.32
N SER A 296 9.05 -1.51 10.63
CA SER A 296 8.16 -0.46 10.12
C SER A 296 7.55 -0.79 8.75
N ASP A 297 8.07 -1.83 8.08
CA ASP A 297 7.83 -2.12 6.65
C ASP A 297 8.12 -0.89 5.75
N TYR A 298 9.00 0.00 6.21
CA TYR A 298 9.42 1.22 5.52
C TYR A 298 10.95 1.35 5.55
N GLY A 299 11.56 1.50 4.37
CA GLY A 299 12.98 1.77 4.19
C GLY A 299 13.27 3.27 4.18
N MET A 300 14.29 3.69 3.46
CA MET A 300 14.56 5.12 3.26
C MET A 300 13.76 5.62 2.05
N GLY A 301 12.53 6.05 2.30
CA GLY A 301 11.64 6.63 1.29
C GLY A 301 10.79 5.63 0.53
N TRP A 302 10.77 4.36 0.92
CA TRP A 302 9.96 3.32 0.29
C TRP A 302 9.22 2.51 1.34
N GLU A 303 7.98 2.14 1.06
CA GLU A 303 7.36 0.96 1.68
C GLU A 303 8.08 -0.28 1.12
N THR A 304 8.37 -1.26 1.98
CA THR A 304 9.13 -2.46 1.63
C THR A 304 8.58 -3.68 2.37
N TYR A 305 8.01 -4.61 1.61
CA TYR A 305 7.35 -5.79 2.17
C TYR A 305 7.36 -6.94 1.14
N PRO A 306 7.23 -8.21 1.59
CA PRO A 306 7.02 -9.32 0.67
C PRO A 306 5.57 -9.37 0.17
N THR A 307 5.36 -9.76 -1.08
CA THR A 307 4.02 -10.05 -1.64
C THR A 307 4.03 -11.18 -2.66
N GLY A 308 3.24 -12.23 -2.45
CA GLY A 308 3.24 -13.44 -3.27
C GLY A 308 4.62 -14.12 -3.34
N GLY A 309 5.42 -14.01 -2.28
CA GLY A 309 6.79 -14.50 -2.24
C GLY A 309 7.78 -13.69 -3.07
N ARG A 310 7.44 -12.45 -3.43
CA ARG A 310 8.28 -11.52 -4.18
C ARG A 310 8.71 -10.35 -3.32
N TYR A 311 9.85 -9.76 -3.65
CA TYR A 311 10.32 -8.55 -3.01
C TYR A 311 9.81 -7.32 -3.78
N VAL A 312 9.09 -6.43 -3.08
CA VAL A 312 8.57 -5.19 -3.67
C VAL A 312 8.96 -3.99 -2.82
N ILE A 313 9.31 -2.90 -3.51
CA ILE A 313 9.33 -1.56 -2.94
C ILE A 313 8.25 -0.73 -3.60
N SER A 314 7.59 0.12 -2.82
CA SER A 314 6.47 0.89 -3.33
C SER A 314 6.26 2.19 -2.56
N HIS A 315 5.53 3.13 -3.15
CA HIS A 315 5.07 4.30 -2.43
C HIS A 315 3.78 4.83 -3.06
N SER A 316 2.77 5.06 -2.22
CA SER A 316 1.52 5.73 -2.63
C SER A 316 1.63 7.25 -2.50
N GLY A 317 0.79 7.98 -3.23
CA GLY A 317 0.68 9.42 -3.10
C GLY A 317 -0.77 9.86 -3.11
N GLN A 318 -1.12 10.78 -2.21
CA GLN A 318 -2.45 11.35 -2.14
C GLN A 318 -2.40 12.76 -1.59
N GLN A 319 -3.01 13.70 -2.32
CA GLN A 319 -3.24 15.08 -1.89
C GLN A 319 -4.35 15.70 -2.76
N PRO A 320 -4.81 16.94 -2.49
CA PRO A 320 -5.71 17.62 -3.40
C PRO A 320 -5.21 17.56 -4.85
N GLU A 321 -6.14 17.32 -5.76
CA GLU A 321 -5.98 17.08 -7.20
C GLU A 321 -5.50 15.68 -7.63
N THR A 322 -5.07 14.79 -6.73
CA THR A 322 -4.43 13.55 -7.20
C THR A 322 -4.45 12.35 -6.24
N ALA A 323 -4.38 11.17 -6.85
CA ALA A 323 -3.89 9.94 -6.24
C ALA A 323 -2.86 9.29 -7.18
N THR A 324 -1.72 8.84 -6.65
CA THR A 324 -0.64 8.21 -7.40
C THR A 324 -0.15 6.95 -6.71
N TYR A 325 0.50 6.07 -7.46
CA TYR A 325 1.20 4.92 -6.91
C TYR A 325 2.40 4.57 -7.79
N LEU A 326 3.52 4.24 -7.15
CA LEU A 326 4.69 3.66 -7.80
C LEU A 326 5.05 2.33 -7.15
N PHE A 327 5.08 1.26 -7.93
CA PHE A 327 5.58 -0.06 -7.55
C PHE A 327 6.85 -0.37 -8.33
N SER A 328 7.79 -1.02 -7.66
CA SER A 328 9.06 -1.44 -8.24
C SER A 328 9.44 -2.81 -7.67
N PHE A 329 9.74 -3.75 -8.56
CA PHE A 329 10.21 -5.09 -8.27
C PHE A 329 11.66 -5.22 -8.76
N PRO A 330 12.66 -4.85 -7.93
CA PRO A 330 14.04 -4.72 -8.39
C PRO A 330 14.61 -5.98 -9.02
N SER A 331 14.42 -7.14 -8.38
CA SER A 331 14.90 -8.43 -8.90
C SER A 331 14.27 -8.83 -10.23
N ARG A 332 13.09 -8.30 -10.54
CA ARG A 332 12.33 -8.61 -11.77
C ARG A 332 12.48 -7.55 -12.85
N LYS A 333 13.20 -6.45 -12.57
CA LYS A 333 13.30 -5.26 -13.42
C LYS A 333 11.93 -4.82 -13.95
N LEU A 334 10.94 -4.77 -13.04
CA LEU A 334 9.56 -4.41 -13.34
C LEU A 334 9.19 -3.18 -12.51
N THR A 335 8.77 -2.10 -13.18
CA THR A 335 8.19 -0.91 -12.54
C THR A 335 6.76 -0.74 -13.04
N ILE A 336 5.83 -0.38 -12.15
CA ILE A 336 4.45 -0.05 -12.48
C ILE A 336 4.11 1.29 -11.84
N ALA A 337 3.52 2.20 -12.61
CA ALA A 337 3.16 3.53 -12.14
C ALA A 337 1.72 3.88 -12.52
N VAL A 338 1.00 4.52 -11.61
CA VAL A 338 -0.38 4.97 -11.77
C VAL A 338 -0.50 6.41 -11.29
N ALA A 339 -1.18 7.26 -12.05
CA ALA A 339 -1.50 8.61 -11.65
C ALA A 339 -2.93 8.97 -12.06
N SER A 340 -3.75 9.38 -11.11
CA SER A 340 -5.13 9.84 -11.32
C SER A 340 -5.28 11.30 -10.93
N ASN A 341 -6.19 11.98 -11.64
CA ASN A 341 -6.63 13.33 -11.28
C ASN A 341 -7.90 13.34 -10.42
N LEU A 342 -8.32 12.19 -9.87
CA LEU A 342 -9.34 12.12 -8.82
C LEU A 342 -8.68 11.87 -7.46
N GLU A 343 -9.08 12.66 -6.48
CA GLU A 343 -8.65 12.45 -5.09
C GLU A 343 -9.23 11.16 -4.50
N ARG A 344 -8.47 10.51 -3.61
CA ARG A 344 -8.93 9.40 -2.76
C ARG A 344 -9.36 8.12 -3.50
N VAL A 345 -8.80 7.89 -4.68
CA VAL A 345 -8.94 6.65 -5.47
C VAL A 345 -7.98 5.57 -4.97
N ASN A 346 -8.40 4.31 -5.05
CA ASN A 346 -7.54 3.16 -4.79
C ASN A 346 -6.66 2.83 -6.02
N THR A 347 -5.59 3.60 -6.20
CA THR A 347 -4.63 3.40 -7.30
C THR A 347 -3.88 2.07 -7.24
N ALA A 348 -3.75 1.45 -6.06
CA ALA A 348 -3.12 0.14 -5.91
C ALA A 348 -3.85 -0.94 -6.72
N ALA A 349 -5.19 -0.95 -6.70
CA ALA A 349 -5.99 -1.95 -7.42
C ALA A 349 -5.69 -1.97 -8.94
N PHE A 350 -5.42 -0.80 -9.53
CA PHE A 350 -5.03 -0.71 -10.94
C PHE A 350 -3.61 -1.23 -11.18
N ALA A 351 -2.67 -0.92 -10.28
CA ALA A 351 -1.29 -1.39 -10.37
C ALA A 351 -1.17 -2.91 -10.16
N GLU A 352 -1.88 -3.45 -9.17
CA GLU A 352 -1.96 -4.88 -8.89
C GLU A 352 -2.56 -5.63 -10.08
N ARG A 353 -3.66 -5.12 -10.65
CA ARG A 353 -4.26 -5.73 -11.83
C ARG A 353 -3.35 -5.66 -13.06
N LEU A 354 -2.63 -4.55 -13.26
CA LEU A 354 -1.65 -4.44 -14.33
C LEU A 354 -0.48 -5.41 -14.11
N PHE A 355 -0.04 -5.62 -12.86
CA PHE A 355 0.97 -6.63 -12.53
C PHE A 355 0.53 -8.02 -13.01
N GLU A 356 -0.71 -8.42 -12.72
CA GLU A 356 -1.24 -9.72 -13.14
C GLU A 356 -1.33 -9.84 -14.67
N VAL A 357 -1.75 -8.77 -15.34
CA VAL A 357 -1.84 -8.69 -16.80
C VAL A 357 -0.45 -8.80 -17.45
N VAL A 358 0.56 -8.17 -16.86
CA VAL A 358 1.93 -8.14 -17.41
C VAL A 358 2.67 -9.45 -17.12
N THR A 359 2.49 -9.99 -15.92
CA THR A 359 3.27 -11.16 -15.46
C THR A 359 2.57 -12.48 -15.73
N GLY A 360 1.24 -12.51 -15.79
CA GLY A 360 0.46 -13.74 -15.75
C GLY A 360 0.44 -14.40 -14.36
N GLU A 361 1.03 -13.76 -13.36
CA GLU A 361 1.07 -14.22 -11.98
C GLU A 361 -0.02 -13.50 -11.18
N ALA A 362 -0.71 -14.22 -10.29
CA ALA A 362 -1.60 -13.57 -9.34
C ALA A 362 -0.82 -12.60 -8.44
N TRP A 363 -1.43 -11.46 -8.09
CA TRP A 363 -0.82 -10.50 -7.16
C TRP A 363 -0.46 -11.17 -5.82
N GLU A 364 -1.34 -12.05 -5.35
CA GLU A 364 -1.11 -12.88 -4.17
C GLU A 364 -2.00 -14.13 -4.26
N LEU A 365 -1.48 -15.28 -3.79
CA LEU A 365 -2.26 -16.52 -3.68
C LEU A 365 -2.48 -16.84 -2.21
N LYS A 366 -3.64 -16.45 -1.68
CA LYS A 366 -4.04 -16.75 -0.30
C LYS A 366 -4.90 -18.00 -0.26
N PRO A 367 -4.43 -19.10 0.37
CA PRO A 367 -5.29 -20.22 0.66
C PRO A 367 -6.23 -19.86 1.82
N TYR A 368 -7.53 -19.96 1.58
CA TYR A 368 -8.49 -20.03 2.66
C TYR A 368 -8.44 -21.42 3.29
N ILE A 369 -8.28 -21.47 4.62
CA ILE A 369 -8.29 -22.73 5.38
C ILE A 369 -9.64 -22.89 6.06
N ALA A 370 -10.39 -23.92 5.64
CA ALA A 370 -11.79 -24.13 6.03
C ALA A 370 -11.98 -24.65 7.46
N GLN A 371 -10.91 -25.08 8.13
CA GLN A 371 -10.95 -25.60 9.50
C GLN A 371 -10.24 -24.66 10.46
N ALA A 372 -10.91 -24.25 11.54
CA ALA A 372 -10.39 -23.30 12.52
C ALA A 372 -9.08 -23.77 13.16
N ASN A 373 -8.99 -25.06 13.53
CA ASN A 373 -7.78 -25.67 14.09
C ASN A 373 -6.62 -25.81 13.09
N ALA A 374 -6.85 -25.50 11.80
CA ALA A 374 -5.83 -25.56 10.76
C ALA A 374 -5.42 -24.19 10.21
N GLN A 375 -6.11 -23.10 10.58
CA GLN A 375 -5.80 -21.74 10.08
C GLN A 375 -4.36 -21.31 10.40
N LEU A 376 -3.85 -21.71 11.57
CA LEU A 376 -2.48 -21.42 11.98
C LEU A 376 -1.44 -22.01 11.00
N TYR A 377 -1.65 -23.22 10.51
CA TYR A 377 -0.77 -23.83 9.51
C TYR A 377 -0.79 -23.03 8.21
N GLY A 378 -1.97 -22.57 7.76
CA GLY A 378 -2.06 -21.69 6.60
C GLY A 378 -1.27 -20.40 6.77
N GLN A 379 -1.37 -19.76 7.93
CA GLN A 379 -0.63 -18.53 8.25
C GLN A 379 0.90 -18.76 8.30
N LEU A 380 1.35 -19.87 8.89
CA LEU A 380 2.76 -20.26 8.89
C LEU A 380 3.26 -20.55 7.46
N ALA A 381 2.48 -21.25 6.65
CA ALA A 381 2.83 -21.51 5.25
C ALA A 381 2.96 -20.21 4.45
N GLN A 382 2.01 -19.28 4.63
CA GLN A 382 2.08 -17.95 4.01
C GLN A 382 3.35 -17.22 4.45
N GLY A 383 3.61 -17.12 5.75
CA GLY A 383 4.77 -16.39 6.28
C GLY A 383 6.11 -16.98 5.84
N LEU A 384 6.25 -18.31 5.83
CA LEU A 384 7.43 -19.01 5.32
C LEU A 384 7.66 -18.75 3.83
N PHE A 385 6.59 -18.73 3.04
CA PHE A 385 6.64 -18.48 1.61
C PHE A 385 6.96 -17.01 1.30
N GLU A 386 6.22 -16.07 1.90
CA GLU A 386 6.37 -14.63 1.69
C GLU A 386 7.78 -14.16 2.05
N GLU A 387 8.19 -14.33 3.31
CA GLU A 387 9.49 -13.85 3.79
C GLU A 387 10.64 -14.65 3.16
N GLY A 388 10.46 -15.97 3.02
CA GLY A 388 11.51 -16.88 2.56
C GLY A 388 11.84 -16.77 1.09
N ARG A 389 10.82 -16.83 0.22
CA ARG A 389 11.02 -16.71 -1.23
C ARG A 389 11.43 -15.28 -1.60
N ALA A 390 10.81 -14.26 -0.99
CA ALA A 390 11.17 -12.87 -1.28
C ALA A 390 12.63 -12.56 -0.94
N GLN A 391 13.14 -13.10 0.18
CA GLN A 391 14.56 -12.96 0.53
C GLN A 391 15.49 -13.57 -0.53
N LEU A 392 15.16 -14.77 -1.02
CA LEU A 392 15.98 -15.45 -2.01
C LEU A 392 15.87 -14.78 -3.39
N GLU A 393 14.70 -14.25 -3.74
CA GLU A 393 14.49 -13.41 -4.92
C GLU A 393 15.32 -12.11 -4.84
N LYS A 394 15.34 -11.45 -3.66
CA LYS A 394 16.08 -10.20 -3.43
C LYS A 394 17.59 -10.40 -3.50
N THR A 395 18.12 -11.40 -2.80
CA THR A 395 19.56 -11.51 -2.51
C THR A 395 20.25 -12.68 -3.19
N GLY A 396 19.48 -13.62 -3.73
CA GLY A 396 20.01 -14.89 -4.22
C GLY A 396 20.52 -15.82 -3.11
N GLN A 397 20.45 -15.45 -1.83
CA GLN A 397 20.97 -16.23 -0.69
C GLN A 397 19.95 -16.35 0.45
N PRO A 398 19.99 -17.43 1.25
CA PRO A 398 19.18 -17.50 2.46
C PRO A 398 19.58 -16.39 3.44
N TYR A 399 18.69 -16.01 4.35
CA TYR A 399 18.95 -14.97 5.34
C TYR A 399 20.17 -15.26 6.23
N THR A 400 20.41 -16.54 6.51
CA THR A 400 21.61 -17.02 7.19
C THR A 400 22.05 -18.36 6.61
N VAL A 401 23.34 -18.62 6.67
CA VAL A 401 23.95 -19.92 6.33
C VAL A 401 24.32 -20.73 7.56
N ASP A 402 24.09 -20.20 8.77
CA ASP A 402 24.37 -20.88 10.04
C ASP A 402 23.34 -22.02 10.27
N PRO A 403 23.77 -23.30 10.27
CA PRO A 403 22.88 -24.44 10.48
C PRO A 403 22.24 -24.46 11.87
N ALA A 404 22.89 -23.91 12.90
CA ALA A 404 22.36 -23.87 14.26
C ALA A 404 21.20 -22.88 14.37
N VAL A 405 21.37 -21.67 13.83
CA VAL A 405 20.30 -20.65 13.78
C VAL A 405 19.12 -21.16 12.95
N THR A 406 19.41 -21.83 11.83
CA THR A 406 18.36 -22.42 10.99
C THR A 406 17.60 -23.49 11.75
N ARG A 407 18.29 -24.42 12.42
CA ARG A 407 17.64 -25.48 13.20
C ARG A 407 16.77 -24.90 14.32
N GLN A 408 17.26 -23.88 15.02
CA GLN A 408 16.53 -23.21 16.09
C GLN A 408 15.22 -22.59 15.57
N ALA A 409 15.21 -22.00 14.37
CA ALA A 409 13.99 -21.45 13.76
C ALA A 409 12.94 -22.55 13.50
N PHE A 410 13.34 -23.70 12.97
CA PHE A 410 12.44 -24.84 12.77
C PHE A 410 11.89 -25.38 14.10
N GLU A 411 12.75 -25.52 15.12
CA GLU A 411 12.33 -25.95 16.46
C GLU A 411 11.34 -24.97 17.11
N GLN A 412 11.51 -23.66 16.90
CA GLN A 412 10.54 -22.65 17.37
C GLN A 412 9.19 -22.79 16.70
N ILE A 413 9.15 -22.98 15.38
CA ILE A 413 7.92 -23.23 14.63
C ILE A 413 7.24 -24.50 15.12
N ASN A 414 7.99 -25.58 15.31
CA ASN A 414 7.48 -26.86 15.81
C ASN A 414 6.83 -26.70 17.19
N ARG A 415 7.50 -26.01 18.13
CA ARG A 415 6.94 -25.76 19.47
C ARG A 415 5.62 -25.00 19.40
N GLN A 416 5.51 -23.97 18.55
CA GLN A 416 4.29 -23.18 18.48
C GLN A 416 3.16 -23.89 17.72
N ALA A 417 3.47 -24.59 16.63
CA ALA A 417 2.46 -25.29 15.85
C ALA A 417 1.76 -26.42 16.62
N LEU A 418 2.44 -26.96 17.65
CA LEU A 418 1.89 -27.95 18.57
C LEU A 418 1.01 -27.36 19.68
N GLN A 419 1.09 -26.05 19.96
CA GLN A 419 0.28 -25.37 20.99
C GLN A 419 -1.07 -24.92 20.44
N GLN A 420 -1.82 -25.83 19.80
CA GLN A 420 -3.15 -25.52 19.23
C GLN A 420 -4.18 -25.09 20.27
N ASP A 421 -3.97 -25.44 21.54
CA ASP A 421 -4.89 -25.15 22.64
C ASP A 421 -4.84 -23.67 23.08
N ASP A 422 -3.82 -22.90 22.66
CA ASP A 422 -3.71 -21.45 22.87
C ASP A 422 -3.54 -20.71 21.53
N ALA A 423 -4.65 -20.60 20.80
CA ALA A 423 -4.70 -19.93 19.50
C ALA A 423 -4.21 -18.48 19.57
N ARG A 424 -4.40 -17.80 20.71
CA ARG A 424 -3.95 -16.41 20.90
C ARG A 424 -2.43 -16.32 20.97
N ALA A 425 -1.79 -17.17 21.78
CA ALA A 425 -0.34 -17.25 21.85
C ALA A 425 0.27 -17.59 20.47
N ALA A 426 -0.36 -18.49 19.73
CA ALA A 426 0.10 -18.87 18.40
C ALA A 426 -0.02 -17.73 17.37
N SER A 427 -1.12 -16.99 17.36
CA SER A 427 -1.24 -15.79 16.50
C SER A 427 -0.23 -14.70 16.86
N LEU A 428 0.03 -14.48 18.16
CA LEU A 428 1.06 -13.54 18.61
C LEU A 428 2.45 -13.97 18.15
N PHE A 429 2.79 -15.26 18.26
CA PHE A 429 4.05 -15.79 17.74
C PHE A 429 4.21 -15.51 16.25
N ILE A 430 3.19 -15.79 15.42
CA ILE A 430 3.29 -15.53 13.97
C ILE A 430 3.50 -14.04 13.68
N ALA A 431 2.73 -13.19 14.36
CA ALA A 431 2.87 -11.75 14.23
C ALA A 431 4.27 -11.28 14.64
N ASP A 432 4.87 -11.88 15.66
CA ASP A 432 6.19 -11.52 16.18
C ASP A 432 7.34 -12.14 15.35
N ALA A 433 7.13 -13.32 14.80
CA ALA A 433 8.14 -14.15 14.13
C ALA A 433 8.72 -13.52 12.85
N ARG A 434 8.01 -12.57 12.23
CA ARG A 434 8.55 -11.79 11.10
C ARG A 434 9.50 -10.68 11.53
N HIS A 435 9.44 -10.26 12.79
CA HIS A 435 10.20 -9.14 13.32
C HIS A 435 11.55 -9.56 13.92
N PRO A 436 12.55 -8.68 13.96
CA PRO A 436 13.78 -8.90 14.74
C PRO A 436 13.52 -9.28 16.20
N ALA A 437 12.53 -8.65 16.85
CA ALA A 437 12.15 -8.94 18.23
C ALA A 437 11.68 -10.39 18.44
N GLY A 438 11.01 -10.96 17.44
CA GLY A 438 10.61 -12.37 17.42
C GLY A 438 11.61 -13.27 16.70
N GLY A 439 12.85 -12.82 16.51
CA GLY A 439 13.96 -13.63 15.99
C GLY A 439 13.97 -13.88 14.48
N ARG A 440 13.12 -13.20 13.69
CA ARG A 440 13.02 -13.42 12.23
C ARG A 440 12.84 -14.90 11.86
N VAL A 441 12.06 -15.64 12.64
CA VAL A 441 11.91 -17.09 12.52
C VAL A 441 11.36 -17.51 11.15
N LEU A 442 10.33 -16.80 10.65
CA LEU A 442 9.72 -17.09 9.35
C LEU A 442 10.69 -16.83 8.19
N LEU A 443 11.39 -15.69 8.23
CA LEU A 443 12.44 -15.34 7.26
C LEU A 443 13.58 -16.36 7.27
N THR A 444 14.04 -16.76 8.45
CA THR A 444 15.14 -17.72 8.63
C THR A 444 14.79 -19.10 8.08
N ALA A 445 13.68 -19.67 8.54
CA ALA A 445 13.24 -21.00 8.10
C ALA A 445 12.84 -20.99 6.62
N GLY A 446 12.00 -20.02 6.20
CA GLY A 446 11.49 -19.92 4.84
C GLY A 446 12.60 -19.71 3.80
N SER A 447 13.58 -18.84 4.08
CA SER A 447 14.68 -18.60 3.12
C SER A 447 15.62 -19.79 2.99
N SER A 448 15.84 -20.55 4.09
CA SER A 448 16.50 -21.85 4.03
C SER A 448 15.70 -22.86 3.18
N MET A 449 14.37 -22.92 3.34
CA MET A 449 13.52 -23.80 2.52
C MET A 449 13.64 -23.47 1.04
N ALA A 450 13.52 -22.19 0.67
CA ALA A 450 13.66 -21.73 -0.69
C ALA A 450 15.05 -22.08 -1.28
N ALA A 451 16.12 -21.88 -0.49
CA ALA A 451 17.48 -22.21 -0.92
C ALA A 451 17.66 -23.71 -1.20
N ARG A 452 17.08 -24.59 -0.36
CA ARG A 452 17.14 -26.05 -0.54
C ARG A 452 16.34 -26.52 -1.76
N LEU A 453 15.14 -25.98 -1.96
CA LEU A 453 14.33 -26.27 -3.14
C LEU A 453 15.09 -25.90 -4.42
N ARG A 454 15.68 -24.70 -4.46
CA ARG A 454 16.50 -24.26 -5.60
C ARG A 454 17.73 -25.14 -5.81
N GLN A 455 18.42 -25.55 -4.74
CA GLN A 455 19.56 -26.49 -4.83
C GLN A 455 19.17 -27.86 -5.40
N ALA A 456 17.93 -28.29 -5.17
CA ALA A 456 17.37 -29.51 -5.75
C ALA A 456 16.84 -29.34 -7.19
N GLY A 457 17.11 -28.19 -7.83
CA GLY A 457 16.69 -27.91 -9.21
C GLY A 457 15.24 -27.50 -9.37
N ILE A 458 14.54 -27.16 -8.28
CA ILE A 458 13.17 -26.65 -8.35
C ILE A 458 13.21 -25.17 -8.71
N ASP A 459 12.55 -24.82 -9.80
CA ASP A 459 12.24 -23.43 -10.13
C ASP A 459 11.24 -22.87 -9.12
N LEU A 460 11.64 -21.81 -8.41
CA LEU A 460 10.81 -21.20 -7.39
C LEU A 460 9.69 -20.32 -7.98
N ASP A 461 9.79 -19.92 -9.25
CA ASP A 461 8.74 -19.12 -9.88
C ASP A 461 7.45 -19.91 -10.13
N LYS A 462 7.52 -21.26 -10.13
CA LYS A 462 6.33 -22.11 -10.14
C LYS A 462 5.38 -21.85 -8.95
N TYR A 463 5.90 -21.31 -7.84
CA TYR A 463 5.09 -21.00 -6.67
C TYR A 463 4.27 -19.72 -6.82
N SER A 464 4.51 -18.90 -7.85
CA SER A 464 3.61 -17.80 -8.21
C SER A 464 2.22 -18.28 -8.67
N SER A 465 2.08 -19.53 -9.11
CA SER A 465 0.79 -20.15 -9.48
C SER A 465 0.32 -21.24 -8.52
N SER A 466 1.27 -21.91 -7.84
CA SER A 466 0.96 -23.00 -6.90
C SER A 466 0.93 -22.59 -5.43
N GLY A 467 1.37 -21.38 -5.07
CA GLY A 467 1.13 -20.78 -3.76
C GLY A 467 1.91 -21.39 -2.58
N PRO A 468 1.63 -20.91 -1.35
CA PRO A 468 2.42 -21.20 -0.15
C PRO A 468 2.32 -22.65 0.33
N LEU A 469 1.15 -23.30 0.19
CA LEU A 469 0.98 -24.69 0.63
C LEU A 469 1.81 -25.66 -0.24
N ALA A 470 1.90 -25.41 -1.55
CA ALA A 470 2.77 -26.18 -2.44
C ALA A 470 4.25 -25.98 -2.11
N PHE A 471 4.66 -24.75 -1.79
CA PHE A 471 6.02 -24.43 -1.36
C PHE A 471 6.44 -25.22 -0.11
N VAL A 472 5.59 -25.25 0.92
CA VAL A 472 5.88 -26.01 2.15
C VAL A 472 5.87 -27.51 1.90
N ARG A 473 4.88 -28.02 1.14
CA ARG A 473 4.78 -29.45 0.77
C ARG A 473 6.06 -29.95 0.09
N ASP A 474 6.53 -29.23 -0.93
CA ASP A 474 7.70 -29.65 -1.70
C ASP A 474 8.96 -29.68 -0.81
N TYR A 475 9.09 -28.73 0.11
CA TYR A 475 10.19 -28.75 1.08
C TYR A 475 10.10 -29.96 2.01
N ILE A 476 8.90 -30.28 2.53
CA ILE A 476 8.68 -31.45 3.38
C ILE A 476 9.11 -32.71 2.63
N MET A 477 8.65 -32.91 1.39
CA MET A 477 9.01 -34.07 0.57
C MET A 477 10.53 -34.18 0.34
N LEU A 478 11.18 -33.06 -0.01
CA LEU A 478 12.63 -32.98 -0.17
C LEU A 478 13.36 -33.34 1.13
N SER A 479 12.92 -32.77 2.25
CA SER A 479 13.55 -32.96 3.55
C SER A 479 13.42 -34.40 4.05
N GLN A 480 12.29 -35.06 3.78
CA GLN A 480 12.01 -36.45 4.13
C GLN A 480 12.89 -37.44 3.35
N ALA A 481 13.16 -37.13 2.07
CA ALA A 481 14.06 -37.92 1.21
C ALA A 481 15.55 -37.75 1.58
N ALA A 482 15.93 -36.64 2.22
CA ALA A 482 17.31 -36.39 2.64
C ALA A 482 17.73 -37.26 3.84
N PRO A 483 19.02 -37.61 4.00
CA PRO A 483 19.49 -38.35 5.18
C PRO A 483 19.21 -37.58 6.49
N ALA A 484 18.94 -38.34 7.57
CA ALA A 484 18.63 -37.76 8.87
C ALA A 484 19.71 -36.77 9.34
N GLY A 485 19.28 -35.61 9.86
CA GLY A 485 20.16 -34.56 10.36
C GLY A 485 20.86 -33.70 9.31
N LYS A 486 20.72 -34.00 8.00
CA LYS A 486 21.31 -33.20 6.92
C LYS A 486 20.48 -31.98 6.53
N VAL A 487 19.16 -32.07 6.68
CA VAL A 487 18.21 -31.00 6.36
C VAL A 487 17.30 -30.80 7.58
N PRO A 488 17.08 -29.55 8.04
CA PRO A 488 16.10 -29.26 9.10
C PRO A 488 14.72 -29.76 8.70
N ARG A 489 14.00 -30.39 9.63
CA ARG A 489 12.66 -30.93 9.40
C ARG A 489 11.67 -30.31 10.37
N PHE A 490 10.41 -30.25 9.95
CA PHE A 490 9.33 -29.95 10.88
C PHE A 490 8.93 -31.21 11.65
N ASP A 491 8.21 -31.05 12.74
CA ASP A 491 7.71 -32.20 13.49
C ASP A 491 6.65 -32.96 12.68
N ARG A 492 6.56 -34.27 12.92
CA ARG A 492 5.69 -35.18 12.13
C ARG A 492 4.23 -34.71 12.06
N SER A 493 3.68 -34.18 13.15
CA SER A 493 2.31 -33.67 13.21
C SER A 493 2.11 -32.45 12.31
N PHE A 494 3.06 -31.52 12.31
CA PHE A 494 3.08 -30.36 11.44
C PHE A 494 3.18 -30.79 9.97
N GLU A 495 4.11 -31.69 9.66
CA GLU A 495 4.27 -32.20 8.30
C GLU A 495 2.98 -32.86 7.80
N GLN A 496 2.34 -33.70 8.61
CA GLN A 496 1.07 -34.35 8.26
C GLN A 496 -0.06 -33.34 8.03
N ALA A 497 -0.18 -32.32 8.88
CA ALA A 497 -1.17 -31.26 8.72
C ALA A 497 -0.96 -30.48 7.42
N MET A 498 0.29 -30.06 7.15
CA MET A 498 0.65 -29.33 5.93
C MET A 498 0.42 -30.15 4.67
N LEU A 499 0.84 -31.42 4.65
CA LEU A 499 0.61 -32.30 3.50
C LEU A 499 -0.89 -32.52 3.23
N LYS A 500 -1.73 -32.60 4.28
CA LYS A 500 -3.18 -32.71 4.14
C LYS A 500 -3.80 -31.45 3.54
N LEU A 501 -3.36 -30.27 4.00
CA LEU A 501 -3.79 -28.98 3.44
C LEU A 501 -3.32 -28.82 1.99
N ALA A 502 -2.04 -29.11 1.71
CA ALA A 502 -1.48 -29.04 0.38
C ALA A 502 -2.18 -29.97 -0.61
N ALA A 503 -2.49 -31.22 -0.22
CA ALA A 503 -3.25 -32.13 -1.07
C ALA A 503 -4.66 -31.61 -1.39
N SER A 504 -5.29 -30.88 -0.47
CA SER A 504 -6.55 -30.18 -0.75
C SER A 504 -6.35 -29.03 -1.71
N TRP A 505 -5.32 -28.23 -1.49
CA TRP A 505 -4.97 -27.10 -2.33
C TRP A 505 -4.63 -27.53 -3.75
N ASP A 506 -3.92 -28.63 -3.95
CA ASP A 506 -3.56 -29.14 -5.27
C ASP A 506 -4.78 -29.47 -6.14
N ARG A 507 -5.90 -29.83 -5.52
CA ARG A 507 -7.16 -30.08 -6.22
C ARG A 507 -7.93 -28.80 -6.55
N THR A 508 -7.67 -27.71 -5.83
CA THR A 508 -8.50 -26.49 -5.87
C THR A 508 -7.76 -25.27 -6.41
N ALA A 509 -6.42 -25.26 -6.42
CA ALA A 509 -5.60 -24.10 -6.79
C ALA A 509 -5.82 -23.65 -8.24
N ALA A 510 -6.22 -24.57 -9.13
CA ALA A 510 -6.54 -24.26 -10.52
C ALA A 510 -7.95 -23.68 -10.72
N VAL A 511 -8.79 -23.69 -9.69
CA VAL A 511 -10.10 -23.01 -9.74
C VAL A 511 -9.82 -21.51 -9.75
N ALA A 512 -10.23 -20.85 -10.83
CA ALA A 512 -10.02 -19.42 -11.03
C ALA A 512 -11.33 -18.65 -10.95
N TRP A 513 -11.26 -17.38 -10.56
CA TRP A 513 -12.39 -16.48 -10.69
C TRP A 513 -12.72 -16.26 -12.18
N PRO A 514 -13.99 -16.37 -12.61
CA PRO A 514 -14.35 -16.14 -14.00
C PRO A 514 -14.07 -14.70 -14.44
N ALA A 515 -13.49 -14.51 -15.63
CA ALA A 515 -13.21 -13.17 -16.17
C ALA A 515 -14.48 -12.31 -16.31
N GLN A 516 -15.61 -12.94 -16.63
CA GLN A 516 -16.94 -12.33 -16.58
C GLN A 516 -17.84 -13.23 -15.73
N PRO A 517 -17.98 -12.94 -14.42
CA PRO A 517 -18.87 -13.69 -13.57
C PRO A 517 -20.32 -13.49 -14.06
N GLY A 518 -21.03 -14.59 -14.29
CA GLY A 518 -22.47 -14.57 -14.55
C GLY A 518 -23.26 -14.20 -13.30
N ALA A 519 -24.54 -14.60 -13.25
CA ALA A 519 -25.36 -14.40 -12.05
C ALA A 519 -24.73 -15.07 -10.82
N VAL A 520 -24.79 -14.41 -9.67
CA VAL A 520 -24.21 -14.88 -8.41
C VAL A 520 -24.68 -16.29 -8.08
N ALA A 521 -25.95 -16.63 -8.34
CA ALA A 521 -26.47 -17.98 -8.09
C ALA A 521 -25.73 -19.08 -8.87
N GLN A 522 -25.37 -18.83 -10.14
CA GLN A 522 -24.61 -19.78 -10.95
C GLN A 522 -23.17 -19.91 -10.44
N LEU A 523 -22.56 -18.77 -10.11
CA LEU A 523 -21.22 -18.72 -9.53
C LEU A 523 -21.16 -19.45 -8.19
N SER A 524 -22.18 -19.26 -7.34
CA SER A 524 -22.37 -19.93 -6.05
C SER A 524 -22.30 -21.43 -6.22
N LYS A 525 -23.15 -21.97 -7.12
CA LYS A 525 -23.20 -23.40 -7.40
C LYS A 525 -21.85 -23.95 -7.86
N GLN A 526 -21.17 -23.22 -8.75
CA GLN A 526 -19.87 -23.64 -9.28
C GLN A 526 -18.80 -23.69 -8.17
N LEU A 527 -18.63 -22.60 -7.42
CA LEU A 527 -17.58 -22.49 -6.41
C LEU A 527 -17.85 -23.38 -5.20
N GLU A 528 -19.09 -23.44 -4.72
CA GLU A 528 -19.47 -24.34 -3.61
C GLU A 528 -19.23 -25.80 -3.98
N THR A 529 -19.54 -26.20 -5.21
CA THR A 529 -19.24 -27.56 -5.70
C THR A 529 -17.73 -27.81 -5.75
N ALA A 530 -16.97 -26.84 -6.28
CA ALA A 530 -15.52 -26.96 -6.40
C ALA A 530 -14.81 -27.08 -5.04
N PHE A 531 -15.35 -26.42 -4.01
CA PHE A 531 -14.75 -26.35 -2.68
C PHE A 531 -15.42 -27.28 -1.65
N LEU A 532 -16.42 -28.04 -2.07
CA LEU A 532 -17.11 -29.00 -1.22
C LEU A 532 -16.13 -30.00 -0.61
N ASN A 533 -16.15 -30.11 0.72
CA ASN A 533 -15.27 -30.99 1.51
C ASN A 533 -13.76 -30.73 1.32
N GLN A 534 -13.37 -29.58 0.78
CA GLN A 534 -11.97 -29.18 0.67
C GLN A 534 -11.54 -28.44 1.94
N LEU A 535 -10.28 -28.63 2.32
CA LEU A 535 -9.66 -28.03 3.51
C LEU A 535 -8.95 -26.72 3.21
N ALA A 536 -8.44 -26.59 1.98
CA ALA A 536 -7.74 -25.43 1.48
C ALA A 536 -8.17 -25.15 0.04
N TYR A 537 -8.45 -23.88 -0.27
CA TYR A 537 -8.85 -23.42 -1.60
C TYR A 537 -8.65 -21.89 -1.74
N PRO A 538 -8.65 -21.34 -2.97
CA PRO A 538 -8.45 -19.91 -3.19
C PRO A 538 -9.44 -19.03 -2.43
N ASP A 539 -8.94 -17.93 -1.87
CA ASP A 539 -9.74 -16.86 -1.28
C ASP A 539 -10.12 -15.81 -2.34
N PHE A 540 -11.40 -15.75 -2.71
CA PHE A 540 -11.96 -14.81 -3.68
C PHE A 540 -12.75 -13.67 -3.03
N MET A 541 -12.44 -13.32 -1.79
CA MET A 541 -13.17 -12.27 -1.07
C MET A 541 -13.08 -10.90 -1.74
N ALA A 542 -11.97 -10.59 -2.40
CA ALA A 542 -11.80 -9.31 -3.11
C ALA A 542 -12.79 -9.21 -4.29
N GLU A 543 -12.91 -10.28 -5.06
CA GLU A 543 -13.77 -10.39 -6.23
C GLU A 543 -15.25 -10.47 -5.83
N ILE A 544 -15.59 -11.21 -4.77
CA ILE A 544 -16.96 -11.25 -4.23
C ILE A 544 -17.38 -9.87 -3.72
N ASN A 545 -16.50 -9.15 -3.03
CA ASN A 545 -16.77 -7.79 -2.58
C ASN A 545 -16.94 -6.83 -3.76
N ALA A 546 -16.12 -6.94 -4.80
CA ALA A 546 -16.27 -6.15 -6.03
C ALA A 546 -17.60 -6.44 -6.73
N LEU A 547 -18.01 -7.71 -6.80
CA LEU A 547 -19.29 -8.14 -7.34
C LEU A 547 -20.47 -7.56 -6.53
N ALA A 548 -20.40 -7.64 -5.20
CA ALA A 548 -21.40 -7.07 -4.31
C ALA A 548 -21.54 -5.55 -4.52
N GLN A 549 -20.41 -4.83 -4.58
CA GLN A 549 -20.39 -3.38 -4.82
C GLN A 549 -20.97 -3.03 -6.20
N ALA A 550 -20.60 -3.78 -7.25
CA ALA A 550 -21.12 -3.56 -8.59
C ALA A 550 -22.65 -3.76 -8.63
N SER A 551 -23.17 -4.79 -7.97
CA SER A 551 -24.61 -5.05 -7.86
C SER A 551 -25.33 -3.96 -7.07
N SER A 552 -24.81 -3.55 -5.91
CA SER A 552 -25.35 -2.41 -5.15
C SER A 552 -25.31 -1.12 -5.96
N GLY A 553 -24.26 -0.88 -6.74
CA GLY A 553 -24.14 0.30 -7.61
C GLY A 553 -25.19 0.37 -8.72
N ARG A 554 -25.68 -0.79 -9.19
CA ARG A 554 -26.82 -0.90 -10.12
C ARG A 554 -28.18 -0.88 -9.42
N GLY A 555 -28.22 -0.79 -8.09
CA GLY A 555 -29.46 -0.88 -7.30
C GLY A 555 -30.01 -2.30 -7.13
N ASP A 556 -29.23 -3.33 -7.46
CA ASP A 556 -29.64 -4.73 -7.33
C ASP A 556 -29.27 -5.28 -5.94
N SER A 557 -30.09 -4.94 -4.94
CA SER A 557 -29.91 -5.38 -3.56
C SER A 557 -30.01 -6.89 -3.38
N THR A 558 -30.80 -7.57 -4.23
CA THR A 558 -30.97 -9.03 -4.17
C THR A 558 -29.68 -9.73 -4.57
N GLU A 559 -29.08 -9.32 -5.68
CA GLU A 559 -27.82 -9.85 -6.17
C GLU A 559 -26.65 -9.48 -5.25
N ALA A 560 -26.63 -8.25 -4.73
CA ALA A 560 -25.63 -7.84 -3.74
C ALA A 560 -25.71 -8.70 -2.48
N LEU A 561 -26.90 -8.94 -1.94
CA LEU A 561 -27.09 -9.81 -0.78
C LEU A 561 -26.75 -11.28 -1.09
N ALA A 562 -27.01 -11.75 -2.33
CA ALA A 562 -26.57 -13.06 -2.79
C ALA A 562 -25.04 -13.19 -2.74
N ALA A 563 -24.30 -12.15 -3.14
CA ALA A 563 -22.85 -12.14 -3.04
C ALA A 563 -22.37 -12.22 -1.58
N GLY A 564 -23.07 -11.55 -0.66
CA GLY A 564 -22.84 -11.70 0.78
C GLY A 564 -23.09 -13.12 1.29
N ARG A 565 -24.16 -13.78 0.83
CA ARG A 565 -24.44 -15.20 1.17
C ARG A 565 -23.36 -16.15 0.62
N LEU A 566 -22.93 -15.93 -0.62
CA LEU A 566 -21.82 -16.65 -1.22
C LEU A 566 -20.54 -16.50 -0.39
N ALA A 567 -20.22 -15.28 0.04
CA ALA A 567 -19.04 -15.02 0.87
C ALA A 567 -19.05 -15.87 2.15
N VAL A 568 -20.14 -15.88 2.90
CA VAL A 568 -20.22 -16.65 4.16
C VAL A 568 -20.35 -18.16 3.94
N ALA A 569 -20.89 -18.59 2.79
CA ALA A 569 -20.97 -20.00 2.42
C ALA A 569 -19.58 -20.58 2.13
N LEU A 570 -18.76 -19.85 1.37
CA LEU A 570 -17.39 -20.27 1.04
C LEU A 570 -16.41 -20.00 2.19
N TYR A 571 -16.57 -18.88 2.89
CA TYR A 571 -15.56 -18.39 3.83
C TYR A 571 -16.15 -18.13 5.24
N PRO A 572 -16.78 -19.13 5.89
CA PRO A 572 -17.50 -18.94 7.15
C PRO A 572 -16.61 -18.44 8.32
N LEU A 573 -15.30 -18.69 8.27
CA LEU A 573 -14.34 -18.26 9.30
C LEU A 573 -13.69 -16.89 9.00
N SER A 574 -13.98 -16.28 7.84
CA SER A 574 -13.44 -14.98 7.45
C SER A 574 -14.21 -13.84 8.09
N ASP A 575 -13.53 -12.97 8.84
CA ASP A 575 -14.11 -11.74 9.39
C ASP A 575 -14.66 -10.85 8.26
N ARG A 576 -13.94 -10.76 7.13
CA ARG A 576 -14.31 -9.98 5.95
C ARG A 576 -15.60 -10.50 5.30
N ALA A 577 -15.76 -11.82 5.20
CA ALA A 577 -16.98 -12.42 4.67
C ALA A 577 -18.20 -12.09 5.55
N GLN A 578 -18.04 -12.27 6.86
CA GLN A 578 -19.09 -11.99 7.85
C GLN A 578 -19.44 -10.49 7.89
N ALA A 579 -18.43 -9.61 7.82
CA ALA A 579 -18.62 -8.17 7.80
C ALA A 579 -19.33 -7.70 6.51
N LEU A 580 -18.89 -8.20 5.34
CA LEU A 580 -19.53 -7.92 4.06
C LEU A 580 -21.01 -8.32 4.09
N HIS A 581 -21.30 -9.55 4.51
CA HIS A 581 -22.66 -10.04 4.63
C HIS A 581 -23.50 -9.21 5.60
N GLY A 582 -22.95 -8.86 6.77
CA GLY A 582 -23.62 -8.00 7.75
C GLY A 582 -23.95 -6.61 7.19
N ILE A 583 -23.03 -5.97 6.47
CA ILE A 583 -23.26 -4.65 5.84
C ILE A 583 -24.35 -4.73 4.76
N LEU A 584 -24.36 -5.80 3.97
CA LEU A 584 -25.37 -6.02 2.94
C LEU A 584 -26.76 -6.30 3.54
N LEU A 585 -26.82 -7.08 4.62
CA LEU A 585 -28.05 -7.31 5.39
C LEU A 585 -28.59 -5.99 5.98
N MET A 586 -27.70 -5.14 6.51
CA MET A 586 -28.09 -3.82 7.01
C MET A 586 -28.70 -2.97 5.90
N SER A 587 -28.08 -3.00 4.72
CA SER A 587 -28.56 -2.27 3.55
C SER A 587 -29.89 -2.82 3.00
N ALA A 588 -30.15 -4.11 3.21
CA ALA A 588 -31.40 -4.78 2.87
C ALA A 588 -32.50 -4.64 3.94
N GLY A 589 -32.21 -4.00 5.08
CA GLY A 589 -33.15 -3.77 6.19
C GLY A 589 -33.25 -4.90 7.22
N ASP A 590 -32.44 -5.96 7.11
CA ASP A 590 -32.39 -7.04 8.10
C ASP A 590 -31.35 -6.71 9.19
N HIS A 591 -31.74 -5.83 10.11
CA HIS A 591 -30.86 -5.31 11.15
C HIS A 591 -30.45 -6.39 12.17
N VAL A 592 -31.33 -7.36 12.44
CA VAL A 592 -31.08 -8.43 13.43
C VAL A 592 -30.02 -9.39 12.90
N ALA A 593 -30.19 -9.89 11.67
CA ALA A 593 -29.19 -10.75 11.06
C ALA A 593 -27.88 -9.99 10.80
N SER A 594 -27.96 -8.71 10.45
CA SER A 594 -26.78 -7.85 10.28
C SER A 594 -25.93 -7.80 11.55
N ILE A 595 -26.52 -7.44 12.69
CA ILE A 595 -25.79 -7.36 13.97
C ILE A 595 -25.19 -8.72 14.36
N ALA A 596 -25.91 -9.81 14.10
CA ALA A 596 -25.38 -11.16 14.35
C ALA A 596 -24.14 -11.47 13.50
N ALA A 597 -24.17 -11.16 12.19
CA ALA A 597 -23.05 -11.34 11.29
C ALA A 597 -21.85 -10.43 11.65
N LEU A 598 -22.10 -9.15 11.97
CA LEU A 598 -21.05 -8.22 12.40
C LEU A 598 -20.42 -8.62 13.74
N ARG A 599 -21.21 -9.17 14.67
CA ARG A 599 -20.69 -9.72 15.94
C ARG A 599 -19.80 -10.93 15.69
N LEU A 600 -20.19 -11.81 14.76
CA LEU A 600 -19.36 -12.95 14.36
C LEU A 600 -18.05 -12.47 13.72
N ALA A 601 -18.10 -11.49 12.81
CA ALA A 601 -16.91 -10.87 12.23
C ALA A 601 -15.96 -10.33 13.31
N LEU A 602 -16.50 -9.59 14.30
CA LEU A 602 -15.71 -9.03 15.40
C LEU A 602 -15.08 -10.11 16.29
N ALA A 603 -15.78 -11.24 16.49
CA ALA A 603 -15.25 -12.37 17.23
C ALA A 603 -14.11 -13.10 16.49
N ARG A 604 -14.07 -13.02 15.15
CA ARG A 604 -12.98 -13.57 14.33
C ARG A 604 -11.75 -12.67 14.34
N ASP A 605 -11.95 -11.37 14.14
CA ASP A 605 -10.89 -10.37 14.22
C ASP A 605 -11.42 -9.06 14.82
N PRO A 606 -11.10 -8.77 16.11
CA PRO A 606 -11.50 -7.54 16.78
C PRO A 606 -10.98 -6.25 16.12
N GLN A 607 -9.86 -6.33 15.39
CA GLN A 607 -9.26 -5.21 14.68
C GLN A 607 -9.57 -5.23 13.17
N GLY A 608 -10.29 -6.25 12.70
CA GLY A 608 -10.58 -6.51 11.31
C GLY A 608 -11.76 -5.72 10.75
N ALA A 609 -12.50 -6.35 9.84
CA ALA A 609 -13.52 -5.71 9.01
C ALA A 609 -14.77 -5.21 9.78
N ALA A 610 -14.94 -5.63 11.04
CA ALA A 610 -16.00 -5.16 11.94
C ALA A 610 -15.49 -4.32 13.13
N SER A 611 -14.23 -3.86 13.09
CA SER A 611 -13.71 -2.88 14.05
C SER A 611 -14.49 -1.56 13.95
N ALA A 612 -14.45 -0.75 15.02
CA ALA A 612 -15.12 0.55 15.05
C ALA A 612 -14.74 1.43 13.85
N THR A 613 -13.44 1.50 13.52
CA THR A 613 -12.95 2.27 12.36
C THR A 613 -13.46 1.70 11.03
N ALA A 614 -13.44 0.37 10.86
CA ALA A 614 -13.90 -0.25 9.61
C ALA A 614 -15.39 -0.03 9.36
N LEU A 615 -16.22 -0.18 10.41
CA LEU A 615 -17.67 0.06 10.34
C LEU A 615 -17.98 1.55 10.14
N ASN A 616 -17.23 2.45 10.76
CA ASN A 616 -17.36 3.89 10.53
C ASN A 616 -17.12 4.23 9.05
N ASN A 617 -16.04 3.71 8.48
CA ASN A 617 -15.71 3.90 7.07
C ASN A 617 -16.76 3.26 6.15
N ALA A 618 -17.31 2.10 6.52
CA ALA A 618 -18.40 1.48 5.78
C ALA A 618 -19.67 2.33 5.79
N ALA A 619 -20.02 2.96 6.91
CA ALA A 619 -21.16 3.86 7.01
C ALA A 619 -20.98 5.09 6.12
N TYR A 620 -19.77 5.68 6.06
CA TYR A 620 -19.47 6.75 5.13
C TYR A 620 -19.57 6.32 3.66
N ARG A 621 -19.16 5.09 3.32
CA ARG A 621 -19.36 4.55 1.95
C ARG A 621 -20.84 4.41 1.60
N LEU A 622 -21.68 3.92 2.52
CA LEU A 622 -23.13 3.84 2.33
C LEU A 622 -23.75 5.23 2.18
N LYS A 623 -23.31 6.20 2.99
CA LYS A 623 -23.74 7.59 2.84
C LYS A 623 -23.33 8.16 1.48
N ALA A 624 -22.10 7.93 1.04
CA ALA A 624 -21.62 8.37 -0.28
C ALA A 624 -22.40 7.70 -1.42
N SER A 625 -22.87 6.47 -1.25
CA SER A 625 -23.78 5.81 -2.20
C SER A 625 -25.25 6.26 -2.07
N GLY A 626 -25.55 7.25 -1.22
CA GLY A 626 -26.89 7.80 -1.00
C GLY A 626 -27.77 6.96 -0.07
N ALA A 627 -27.27 5.84 0.45
CA ALA A 627 -27.94 4.99 1.41
C ALA A 627 -27.74 5.52 2.85
N VAL A 628 -28.11 6.78 3.09
CA VAL A 628 -27.89 7.47 4.38
C VAL A 628 -28.57 6.74 5.54
N ALA A 629 -29.79 6.22 5.34
CA ALA A 629 -30.51 5.45 6.35
C ALA A 629 -29.77 4.16 6.72
N ALA A 630 -29.29 3.40 5.73
CA ALA A 630 -28.49 2.19 5.96
C ALA A 630 -27.16 2.51 6.65
N GLY A 631 -26.50 3.61 6.27
CA GLY A 631 -25.29 4.09 6.95
C GLY A 631 -25.54 4.48 8.41
N THR A 632 -26.68 5.13 8.70
CA THR A 632 -27.11 5.46 10.06
C THR A 632 -27.38 4.20 10.88
N ALA A 633 -28.11 3.24 10.32
CA ALA A 633 -28.40 1.95 10.97
C ALA A 633 -27.12 1.14 11.22
N LEU A 634 -26.16 1.19 10.28
CA LEU A 634 -24.84 0.58 10.46
C LEU A 634 -24.05 1.23 11.60
N LEU A 635 -24.07 2.56 11.74
CA LEU A 635 -23.44 3.26 12.87
C LEU A 635 -24.08 2.89 14.21
N GLN A 636 -25.41 2.78 14.25
CA GLN A 636 -26.11 2.32 15.45
C GLN A 636 -25.69 0.89 15.83
N ALA A 637 -25.60 -0.02 14.86
CA ALA A 637 -25.07 -1.36 15.07
C ALA A 637 -23.60 -1.34 15.52
N ALA A 638 -22.77 -0.50 14.91
CA ALA A 638 -21.36 -0.34 15.30
C ALA A 638 -21.24 0.15 16.75
N ILE A 639 -22.07 1.08 17.19
CA ILE A 639 -22.12 1.57 18.57
C ILE A 639 -22.59 0.47 19.53
N GLN A 640 -23.53 -0.39 19.14
CA GLN A 640 -23.91 -1.55 19.97
C GLN A 640 -22.75 -2.53 20.17
N LEU A 641 -21.90 -2.70 19.15
CA LEU A 641 -20.72 -3.55 19.21
C LEU A 641 -19.53 -2.88 19.93
N HIS A 642 -19.44 -1.55 19.84
CA HIS A 642 -18.33 -0.72 20.34
C HIS A 642 -18.85 0.48 21.16
N PRO A 643 -19.56 0.26 22.28
CA PRO A 643 -20.32 1.31 22.97
C PRO A 643 -19.46 2.45 23.53
N ARG A 644 -18.16 2.23 23.70
CA ARG A 644 -17.20 3.19 24.27
C ARG A 644 -16.42 3.99 23.23
N ASP A 645 -16.64 3.77 21.93
CA ASP A 645 -15.91 4.50 20.89
C ASP A 645 -16.55 5.88 20.64
N ALA A 646 -15.89 6.94 21.08
CA ALA A 646 -16.39 8.31 20.95
C ALA A 646 -16.56 8.76 19.48
N ASN A 647 -15.70 8.30 18.58
CA ASN A 647 -15.71 8.69 17.17
C ASN A 647 -16.92 8.14 16.41
N LEU A 648 -17.42 6.94 16.78
CA LEU A 648 -18.68 6.42 16.25
C LEU A 648 -19.88 7.29 16.65
N HIS A 649 -19.93 7.75 17.91
CA HIS A 649 -21.00 8.65 18.39
C HIS A 649 -20.95 10.01 17.70
N ASP A 650 -19.74 10.56 17.51
CA ASP A 650 -19.53 11.80 16.76
C ASP A 650 -20.02 11.69 15.31
N THR A 651 -19.65 10.58 14.65
CA THR A 651 -20.08 10.31 13.27
C THR A 651 -21.60 10.15 13.19
N LEU A 652 -22.22 9.43 14.14
CA LEU A 652 -23.68 9.31 14.21
C LEU A 652 -24.36 10.68 14.39
N GLY A 653 -23.78 11.56 15.23
CA GLY A 653 -24.24 12.93 15.39
C GLY A 653 -24.25 13.69 14.07
N SER A 654 -23.18 13.58 13.27
CA SER A 654 -23.10 14.19 11.93
C SER A 654 -24.17 13.67 10.97
N PHE A 655 -24.45 12.37 11.00
CA PHE A 655 -25.51 11.77 10.19
C PHE A 655 -26.90 12.26 10.59
N TYR A 656 -27.15 12.48 11.89
CA TYR A 656 -28.42 13.04 12.36
C TYR A 656 -28.60 14.51 11.97
N VAL A 657 -27.53 15.32 11.96
CA VAL A 657 -27.59 16.70 11.48
C VAL A 657 -28.08 16.75 10.03
N GLU A 658 -27.52 15.91 9.17
CA GLU A 658 -27.88 15.87 7.74
C GLU A 658 -29.28 15.32 7.49
N GLN A 659 -29.80 14.49 8.39
CA GLN A 659 -31.18 14.00 8.35
C GLN A 659 -32.17 14.98 8.99
N HIS A 660 -31.73 16.17 9.40
CA HIS A 660 -32.55 17.17 10.11
C HIS A 660 -33.13 16.66 11.43
N LEU A 661 -32.31 15.90 12.19
CA LEU A 661 -32.66 15.32 13.49
C LEU A 661 -31.82 15.96 14.63
N PRO A 662 -32.02 17.26 14.95
CA PRO A 662 -31.12 18.03 15.81
C PRO A 662 -31.04 17.50 17.24
N ALA A 663 -32.17 17.05 17.82
CA ALA A 663 -32.19 16.50 19.17
C ALA A 663 -31.33 15.22 19.30
N GLN A 664 -31.42 14.33 18.31
CA GLN A 664 -30.61 13.10 18.28
C GLN A 664 -29.13 13.41 18.01
N ALA A 665 -28.85 14.40 17.14
CA ALA A 665 -27.50 14.87 16.88
C ALA A 665 -26.83 15.38 18.15
N VAL A 666 -27.50 16.27 18.89
CA VAL A 666 -27.00 16.83 20.17
C VAL A 666 -26.75 15.73 21.19
N GLN A 667 -27.65 14.75 21.32
CA GLN A 667 -27.46 13.62 22.23
C GLN A 667 -26.21 12.79 21.86
N ALA A 668 -26.02 12.49 20.58
CA ALA A 668 -24.88 11.72 20.10
C ALA A 668 -23.55 12.47 20.34
N TYR A 669 -23.46 13.76 19.99
CA TYR A 669 -22.26 14.57 20.24
C TYR A 669 -21.95 14.72 21.74
N ARG A 670 -22.97 14.93 22.59
CA ARG A 670 -22.77 14.99 24.05
C ARG A 670 -22.28 13.65 24.60
N LEU A 671 -22.71 12.52 24.02
CA LEU A 671 -22.20 11.20 24.41
C LEU A 671 -20.75 11.00 23.96
N ALA A 672 -20.40 11.39 22.73
CA ALA A 672 -19.02 11.36 22.23
C ALA A 672 -18.08 12.13 23.17
N LEU A 673 -18.43 13.38 23.51
CA LEU A 673 -17.67 14.24 24.41
C LEU A 673 -17.57 13.70 25.85
N ARG A 674 -18.58 12.96 26.32
CA ARG A 674 -18.54 12.33 27.65
C ARG A 674 -17.62 11.10 27.66
N LEU A 675 -17.58 10.35 26.57
CA LEU A 675 -16.72 9.17 26.45
C LEU A 675 -15.25 9.58 26.29
N ASP A 676 -14.99 10.60 25.49
CA ASP A 676 -13.67 11.18 25.29
C ASP A 676 -13.82 12.70 25.07
N PRO A 677 -13.43 13.57 26.00
CA PRO A 677 -13.46 15.01 25.76
C PRO A 677 -12.42 15.53 24.75
N GLY A 678 -11.46 14.68 24.35
CA GLY A 678 -10.30 15.01 23.53
C GLY A 678 -10.19 14.25 22.21
N TYR A 679 -11.24 13.54 21.76
CA TYR A 679 -11.20 12.88 20.45
C TYR A 679 -11.04 13.92 19.32
N PRO A 680 -10.51 13.54 18.14
CA PRO A 680 -10.16 14.48 17.07
C PRO A 680 -11.28 15.42 16.56
N GLY A 681 -12.55 15.12 16.84
CA GLY A 681 -13.72 15.92 16.45
C GLY A 681 -14.38 16.71 17.59
N ALA A 682 -13.85 16.65 18.82
CA ALA A 682 -14.49 17.19 20.02
C ALA A 682 -14.86 18.68 19.91
N ASP A 683 -13.96 19.52 19.39
CA ASP A 683 -14.24 20.95 19.24
C ASP A 683 -15.33 21.23 18.18
N GLY A 684 -15.33 20.45 17.09
CA GLY A 684 -16.38 20.51 16.07
C GLY A 684 -17.74 20.13 16.66
N ALA A 685 -17.79 19.07 17.46
CA ALA A 685 -19.00 18.65 18.16
C ALA A 685 -19.52 19.71 19.13
N ARG A 686 -18.65 20.34 19.94
CA ARG A 686 -19.03 21.45 20.83
C ARG A 686 -19.64 22.62 20.06
N ALA A 687 -19.02 22.99 18.93
CA ALA A 687 -19.53 24.07 18.09
C ALA A 687 -20.90 23.74 17.48
N VAL A 688 -21.10 22.49 17.02
CA VAL A 688 -22.39 22.04 16.48
C VAL A 688 -23.47 21.99 17.56
N ILE A 689 -23.15 21.48 18.76
CA ILE A 689 -24.07 21.49 19.90
C ILE A 689 -24.52 22.92 20.21
N ALA A 690 -23.58 23.85 20.38
CA ALA A 690 -23.90 25.25 20.67
C ALA A 690 -24.80 25.88 19.58
N ARG A 691 -24.53 25.59 18.30
CA ARG A 691 -25.36 26.07 17.19
C ARG A 691 -26.78 25.49 17.22
N LEU A 692 -26.93 24.20 17.51
CA LEU A 692 -28.22 23.52 17.52
C LEU A 692 -29.05 23.84 18.77
N ASP A 693 -28.40 24.00 19.92
CA ASP A 693 -29.06 24.43 21.16
C ASP A 693 -29.59 25.87 21.06
N ASN A 694 -28.95 26.74 20.25
CA ASN A 694 -29.38 28.13 20.01
C ASN A 694 -30.44 28.28 18.89
N ALA A 695 -30.80 27.19 18.19
CA ALA A 695 -31.78 27.20 17.10
C ALA A 695 -33.20 26.80 17.56
N HIS A 696 -33.36 26.54 18.86
CA HIS A 696 -34.62 26.30 19.57
C HIS A 696 -34.82 27.40 20.61
#